data_AF-A0A2G8SDS5-F1
#
_entry.id   AF-A0A2G8SDS5-F1
#
_cell.length_a   1.000
_cell.length_b   1.000
_cell.length_c   1.000
_cell.angle_alpha   90.00
_cell.angle_beta   90.00
_cell.angle_gamma   90.00
#
_symmetry.space_group_name_H-M   'P 1'
#
loop_
_entity.id
_entity.type
_entity.pdbx_description
1 polymer ?
#
loop_
_entity_poly.entity_id
_entity_poly.type
_entity_poly.pdbx_seq_one_letter_code
_entity_poly.pdbx_strand_id
1 'polypeptide(L)'
;MKYSAAFLAAASVVYAQQAEWQQCGGINWTGETTCVSGTVCTKYNDYYSQCTPGTGTSAPAPSPSSGLPRLGGVNTAGYDFSVATDGSFNGTGVSPPPAQFTHFANQGANLFRIPFAWQLMTPEVGGPINETWFSNFYDVTVQSALSSSPNTFVIVDLHNYARWNGQIIAQGGPTNDQFASVWTQLAQKYGSDERVIFGIMNEPHDVPDIATWVDSVQFVVNAVRNAGSKNFLLLPGSSWSSAQAFPTEAGPLLVKVTDPLGDTSKLIFDVHKYLDSDNSGTHPDCTTDNVDVLTTLVSFLQSNGNRQAILSETGGGNTASCETLVGNELSFVKTSFPTLVGFSAWAAGAFDTTYTLTLTPFANGTDEALWTSAIFAFCRLTSSSGACVSRDPTASNFSSGSNNGELLRSILMPPKGRNPNPSGLGRAIINKKAKDARIAHETGIYTTDPESTRLQSITQERDLDEFLNTATLAGVDFTAERRNVKIIAATANAHQNPYLLSEEEERTTLRKQSENKQRLRVPRRPSWTKNMRTAQLDRQEKDAFLEWRRGLAELQDRDQFLLTPFERNIEVWRQLWRVLERSHLVVQIVDARNPLRFRCEDLEAYVQDVEGAEGEAGTGKGKRRSLLLINKADLLTARQRKLWADYFDERNVKYAFFSAANATAIQEARREAAAAEVQQQDEATQVQENAETRSNEDVSPQTQSTEDANNNEESDDETASDNEGRPEESSSDGEDDNGVFLPIEEGPEASDPRIRVLSVLELEDLFVRSAPDLSTFVDSSGEHPAKLVVGLVGYPNVGKSSTINALVGEKKVSVSSTPGKTKHFQTIHLSPTLVLCDCPGLVFPQFATTKADLVCDGVLPIDQMREYTAPTTVEEGGEGKITGPDLLVAYAIARGFARSGQGNPDEARAARYILKDYVNAKLLFCHPPPSVSDDDFNEQTRQIALRRAVGKKRAPTTRVTKKADTFVASTVQGDPASTANSSQKSSNLDQEFFNTGTLSSRPYMQGARGQGQEFSRAKLYPHQNMVADDGTPLTGRRARIAAVLAAGGDVAPGKKHHKKMKRGKQRSGKGYDD
;
A
#
# COMPACT_ATOMS: atom_id res chain seq x y z
N MET A 1 25.54 41.14 -62.46
CA MET A 1 25.94 40.02 -63.34
C MET A 1 25.69 38.73 -62.55
N LYS A 2 24.86 37.80 -63.05
CA LYS A 2 25.27 36.53 -63.72
C LYS A 2 26.24 35.72 -62.84
N TYR A 3 26.04 34.46 -62.43
CA TYR A 3 25.28 33.29 -62.95
C TYR A 3 24.96 32.36 -61.74
N SER A 4 24.23 31.24 -61.77
CA SER A 4 23.13 30.69 -62.57
C SER A 4 22.59 29.49 -61.78
N ALA A 5 21.26 29.27 -61.75
CA ALA A 5 20.69 28.07 -61.14
C ALA A 5 20.75 26.87 -62.09
N ALA A 6 20.95 25.66 -61.55
CA ALA A 6 20.80 24.39 -62.26
C ALA A 6 19.66 23.60 -61.62
N PHE A 7 18.51 23.56 -62.29
CA PHE A 7 17.40 22.66 -61.97
C PHE A 7 17.71 21.25 -62.50
N LEU A 8 17.35 20.22 -61.73
CA LEU A 8 17.17 18.86 -62.22
C LEU A 8 15.81 18.37 -61.73
N ALA A 9 14.95 17.99 -62.67
CA ALA A 9 13.55 17.70 -62.41
C ALA A 9 13.33 16.22 -62.07
N ALA A 10 12.44 15.94 -61.12
CA ALA A 10 11.71 14.69 -61.01
C ALA A 10 10.28 14.96 -61.46
N ALA A 11 9.81 14.27 -62.50
CA ALA A 11 8.48 14.49 -63.06
C ALA A 11 7.42 13.71 -62.27
N SER A 12 6.40 14.40 -61.77
CA SER A 12 5.21 13.77 -61.19
C SER A 12 4.40 13.08 -62.30
N VAL A 13 4.15 11.78 -62.15
CA VAL A 13 3.20 11.07 -63.02
C VAL A 13 1.79 11.52 -62.65
N VAL A 14 1.18 12.34 -63.50
CA VAL A 14 -0.24 12.69 -63.39
C VAL A 14 -1.04 11.53 -63.99
N TYR A 15 -1.71 10.75 -63.15
CA TYR A 15 -2.78 9.86 -63.60
C TYR A 15 -3.93 10.71 -64.14
N ALA A 16 -4.40 10.42 -65.36
CA ALA A 16 -5.54 11.13 -65.91
C ALA A 16 -6.82 10.74 -65.14
N GLN A 17 -7.74 11.69 -64.98
CA GLN A 17 -8.98 11.51 -64.23
C GLN A 17 -10.18 11.72 -65.15
N GLN A 18 -11.24 10.93 -64.95
CA GLN A 18 -12.51 11.07 -65.64
C GLN A 18 -13.31 12.25 -65.10
N ALA A 19 -13.81 13.09 -66.00
CA ALA A 19 -14.65 14.23 -65.64
C ALA A 19 -16.00 13.79 -65.05
N GLU A 20 -16.68 14.71 -64.38
CA GLU A 20 -18.05 14.52 -63.90
C GLU A 20 -18.96 14.03 -65.05
N TRP A 21 -19.80 13.03 -64.77
CA TRP A 21 -20.66 12.32 -65.72
C TRP A 21 -19.94 11.49 -66.81
N GLN A 22 -18.63 11.25 -66.71
CA GLN A 22 -17.94 10.30 -67.62
C GLN A 22 -17.88 8.87 -67.06
N GLN A 23 -17.69 7.89 -67.95
CA GLN A 23 -17.52 6.49 -67.58
C GLN A 23 -16.18 6.26 -66.89
N CYS A 24 -16.19 5.59 -65.75
CA CYS A 24 -15.04 5.31 -64.89
C CYS A 24 -14.88 3.80 -64.57
N GLY A 25 -15.65 2.95 -65.24
CA GLY A 25 -15.55 1.50 -65.06
C GLY A 25 -16.58 0.71 -65.85
N GLY A 26 -16.43 -0.62 -65.80
CA GLY A 26 -17.25 -1.60 -66.51
C GLY A 26 -16.42 -2.73 -67.10
N ILE A 27 -17.01 -3.90 -67.28
CA ILE A 27 -16.40 -5.01 -68.03
C ILE A 27 -16.07 -4.54 -69.44
N ASN A 28 -14.80 -4.72 -69.85
CA ASN A 28 -14.18 -4.21 -71.08
C ASN A 28 -13.94 -2.68 -71.16
N TRP A 29 -14.06 -1.93 -70.05
CA TRP A 29 -13.58 -0.54 -69.99
C TRP A 29 -12.05 -0.51 -69.90
N THR A 30 -11.39 0.23 -70.80
CA THR A 30 -9.92 0.39 -70.84
C THR A 30 -9.47 1.84 -70.63
N GLY A 31 -10.38 2.74 -70.23
CA GLY A 31 -10.05 4.12 -69.87
C GLY A 31 -9.76 4.27 -68.38
N GLU A 32 -9.43 5.49 -67.97
CA GLU A 32 -9.15 5.81 -66.57
C GLU A 32 -10.33 5.46 -65.65
N THR A 33 -10.02 5.00 -64.43
CA THR A 33 -10.99 4.50 -63.45
C THR A 33 -11.20 5.41 -62.25
N THR A 34 -10.47 6.51 -62.17
CA THR A 34 -10.56 7.53 -61.10
C THR A 34 -11.30 8.77 -61.60
N CYS A 35 -12.21 9.29 -60.77
CA CYS A 35 -12.99 10.48 -61.07
C CYS A 35 -12.31 11.76 -60.56
N VAL A 36 -12.68 12.91 -61.14
CA VAL A 36 -12.27 14.22 -60.63
C VAL A 36 -12.79 14.48 -59.21
N SER A 37 -11.99 15.22 -58.44
CA SER A 37 -12.27 15.54 -57.03
C SER A 37 -13.68 16.10 -56.80
N GLY A 38 -14.38 15.59 -55.77
CA GLY A 38 -15.77 15.93 -55.47
C GLY A 38 -16.82 15.00 -56.12
N THR A 39 -16.39 14.06 -56.97
CA THR A 39 -17.27 13.09 -57.63
C THR A 39 -16.84 11.65 -57.33
N VAL A 40 -17.77 10.70 -57.32
CA VAL A 40 -17.51 9.30 -56.98
C VAL A 40 -17.90 8.40 -58.16
N CYS A 41 -17.09 7.38 -58.44
CA CYS A 41 -17.39 6.39 -59.47
C CYS A 41 -18.52 5.45 -58.99
N THR A 42 -19.75 5.72 -59.40
CA THR A 42 -20.93 4.93 -59.04
C THR A 42 -21.15 3.84 -60.09
N LYS A 43 -21.14 2.56 -59.68
CA LYS A 43 -21.46 1.43 -60.56
C LYS A 43 -22.96 1.36 -60.83
N TYR A 44 -23.37 1.37 -62.10
CA TYR A 44 -24.77 1.20 -62.51
C TYR A 44 -25.09 -0.24 -62.93
N ASN A 45 -24.17 -0.91 -63.60
CA ASN A 45 -24.23 -2.33 -63.92
C ASN A 45 -22.82 -2.90 -64.17
N ASP A 46 -22.70 -4.19 -64.46
CA ASP A 46 -21.40 -4.84 -64.66
C ASP A 46 -20.59 -4.29 -65.85
N TYR A 47 -21.25 -3.70 -66.85
CA TYR A 47 -20.61 -3.12 -68.04
C TYR A 47 -20.43 -1.59 -67.96
N TYR A 48 -20.95 -0.92 -66.92
CA TYR A 48 -20.96 0.55 -66.85
C TYR A 48 -20.96 1.11 -65.42
N SER A 49 -19.94 1.92 -65.11
CA SER A 49 -19.83 2.78 -63.92
C SER A 49 -19.53 4.22 -64.34
N GLN A 50 -20.10 5.21 -63.66
CA GLN A 50 -20.02 6.64 -64.06
C GLN A 50 -19.67 7.54 -62.86
N CYS A 51 -18.88 8.59 -63.10
CA CYS A 51 -18.58 9.61 -62.10
C CYS A 51 -19.83 10.46 -61.82
N THR A 52 -20.35 10.42 -60.60
CA THR A 52 -21.53 11.21 -60.20
C THR A 52 -21.24 12.07 -58.96
N PRO A 53 -21.86 13.26 -58.83
CA PRO A 53 -21.82 14.03 -57.59
C PRO A 53 -22.48 13.25 -56.46
N GLY A 54 -21.73 12.97 -55.39
CA GLY A 54 -22.27 12.28 -54.23
C GLY A 54 -23.24 13.18 -53.47
N THR A 55 -24.53 12.82 -53.45
CA THR A 55 -25.50 13.39 -52.50
C THR A 55 -25.20 12.87 -51.10
N GLY A 56 -24.17 13.44 -50.47
CA GLY A 56 -23.88 13.21 -49.07
C GLY A 56 -25.08 13.66 -48.24
N THR A 57 -25.81 12.71 -47.67
CA THR A 57 -26.75 12.97 -46.58
C THR A 57 -25.96 13.66 -45.48
N SER A 58 -26.22 14.96 -45.28
CA SER A 58 -25.69 15.70 -44.16
C SER A 58 -26.25 15.11 -42.87
N ALA A 59 -25.52 14.17 -42.28
CA ALA A 59 -25.53 14.03 -40.83
C ALA A 59 -25.36 15.46 -40.27
N PRO A 60 -26.17 15.87 -39.28
CA PRO A 60 -26.09 17.22 -38.76
C PRO A 60 -24.66 17.44 -38.31
N ALA A 61 -23.98 18.43 -38.91
CA ALA A 61 -22.66 18.83 -38.45
C ALA A 61 -22.77 19.08 -36.94
N PRO A 62 -21.91 18.47 -36.10
CA PRO A 62 -21.96 18.75 -34.69
C PRO A 62 -21.77 20.25 -34.52
N SER A 63 -22.80 20.91 -33.96
CA SER A 63 -22.69 22.29 -33.49
C SER A 63 -21.40 22.39 -32.68
N PRO A 64 -20.54 23.39 -32.90
CA PRO A 64 -19.25 23.45 -32.23
C PRO A 64 -19.46 23.67 -30.73
N SER A 65 -19.54 22.58 -29.97
CA SER A 65 -19.37 22.58 -28.53
C SER A 65 -17.91 22.92 -28.27
N SER A 66 -17.66 24.07 -27.64
CA SER A 66 -16.32 24.63 -27.41
C SER A 66 -15.51 23.89 -26.33
N GLY A 67 -15.66 22.58 -26.21
CA GLY A 67 -15.03 21.74 -25.18
C GLY A 67 -14.73 20.34 -25.70
N LEU A 68 -13.85 19.63 -25.01
CA LEU A 68 -13.46 18.27 -25.39
C LEU A 68 -14.65 17.29 -25.37
N PRO A 69 -14.69 16.30 -26.28
CA PRO A 69 -15.54 15.14 -26.11
C PRO A 69 -15.09 14.34 -24.87
N ARG A 70 -15.91 13.38 -24.42
CA ARG A 70 -15.45 12.44 -23.38
C ARG A 70 -14.27 11.63 -23.91
N LEU A 71 -13.15 11.67 -23.20
CA LEU A 71 -11.92 10.98 -23.55
C LEU A 71 -11.81 9.65 -22.78
N GLY A 72 -11.20 8.66 -23.41
CA GLY A 72 -10.88 7.37 -22.80
C GLY A 72 -9.91 6.58 -23.69
N GLY A 73 -8.87 6.02 -23.09
CA GLY A 73 -7.85 5.27 -23.80
C GLY A 73 -6.66 4.93 -22.90
N VAL A 74 -5.46 4.90 -23.47
CA VAL A 74 -4.27 4.34 -22.81
C VAL A 74 -3.06 5.28 -22.84
N ASN A 75 -2.20 5.09 -21.85
CA ASN A 75 -0.84 5.61 -21.85
C ASN A 75 0.07 4.66 -22.62
N THR A 76 0.70 5.13 -23.69
CA THR A 76 1.61 4.37 -24.55
C THR A 76 3.05 4.79 -24.26
N ALA A 77 3.60 4.23 -23.19
CA ALA A 77 4.94 4.55 -22.70
C ALA A 77 6.06 3.95 -23.57
N GLY A 78 7.27 4.47 -23.41
CA GLY A 78 8.49 3.93 -24.00
C GLY A 78 9.63 4.95 -24.13
N TYR A 79 9.34 6.21 -24.49
CA TYR A 79 10.37 7.24 -24.61
C TYR A 79 10.77 7.80 -23.23
N ASP A 80 9.84 7.81 -22.29
CA ASP A 80 10.01 8.12 -20.86
C ASP A 80 10.91 7.13 -20.10
N PHE A 81 11.01 5.86 -20.50
CA PHE A 81 11.87 4.84 -19.84
C PHE A 81 13.36 5.20 -19.76
N SER A 82 13.76 6.27 -20.44
CA SER A 82 15.11 6.84 -20.41
C SER A 82 15.35 7.85 -19.28
N VAL A 83 14.34 8.20 -18.48
CA VAL A 83 14.43 9.12 -17.35
C VAL A 83 14.09 8.43 -16.03
N ALA A 84 14.90 8.65 -15.00
CA ALA A 84 14.61 8.21 -13.64
C ALA A 84 13.74 9.24 -12.91
N THR A 85 13.13 8.87 -11.79
CA THR A 85 12.28 9.77 -11.00
C THR A 85 13.04 11.02 -10.53
N ASP A 86 14.33 10.96 -10.24
CA ASP A 86 15.14 12.15 -9.93
C ASP A 86 15.39 13.09 -11.15
N GLY A 87 14.84 12.78 -12.33
CA GLY A 87 15.04 13.52 -13.57
C GLY A 87 16.43 13.34 -14.18
N SER A 88 17.23 12.39 -13.69
CA SER A 88 18.45 11.94 -14.38
C SER A 88 18.09 11.08 -15.60
N PHE A 89 18.95 11.13 -16.62
CA PHE A 89 18.65 10.55 -17.93
C PHE A 89 19.74 9.57 -18.39
N ASN A 90 19.30 8.43 -18.94
CA ASN A 90 20.15 7.39 -19.50
C ASN A 90 19.40 6.56 -20.56
N GLY A 91 19.91 6.54 -21.79
CA GLY A 91 19.36 5.73 -22.90
C GLY A 91 18.93 6.58 -24.09
N THR A 92 18.04 6.02 -24.92
CA THR A 92 17.56 6.63 -26.17
C THR A 92 16.04 6.66 -26.30
N GLY A 93 15.32 6.19 -25.27
CA GLY A 93 13.91 5.84 -25.34
C GLY A 93 13.64 4.60 -26.20
N VAL A 94 12.44 4.06 -26.10
CA VAL A 94 11.90 2.97 -26.92
C VAL A 94 10.65 3.47 -27.63
N SER A 95 10.50 3.17 -28.92
CA SER A 95 9.34 3.59 -29.70
C SER A 95 8.11 2.72 -29.35
N PRO A 96 6.97 3.31 -28.95
CA PRO A 96 5.72 2.57 -28.83
C PRO A 96 5.33 1.92 -30.18
N PRO A 97 4.83 0.67 -30.22
CA PRO A 97 4.47 0.01 -31.47
C PRO A 97 3.26 0.65 -32.17
N PRO A 98 3.39 1.18 -33.41
CA PRO A 98 2.29 1.91 -34.07
C PRO A 98 0.99 1.11 -34.27
N ALA A 99 1.08 -0.23 -34.34
CA ALA A 99 -0.08 -1.11 -34.48
C ALA A 99 -1.06 -1.02 -33.28
N GLN A 100 -0.58 -0.69 -32.08
CA GLN A 100 -1.42 -0.59 -30.89
C GLN A 100 -2.41 0.59 -30.98
N PHE A 101 -2.07 1.69 -31.64
CA PHE A 101 -2.99 2.82 -31.81
C PHE A 101 -4.23 2.42 -32.59
N THR A 102 -4.05 1.75 -33.74
CA THR A 102 -5.17 1.25 -34.55
C THR A 102 -5.96 0.17 -33.82
N HIS A 103 -5.28 -0.72 -33.08
CA HIS A 103 -5.91 -1.77 -32.28
C HIS A 103 -6.90 -1.19 -31.25
N PHE A 104 -6.44 -0.30 -30.37
CA PHE A 104 -7.30 0.31 -29.36
C PHE A 104 -8.34 1.28 -29.95
N ALA A 105 -8.02 1.99 -31.04
CA ALA A 105 -8.97 2.86 -31.72
C ALA A 105 -10.15 2.08 -32.32
N ASN A 106 -9.90 0.89 -32.91
CA ASN A 106 -10.94 -0.02 -33.38
C ASN A 106 -11.86 -0.51 -32.24
N GLN A 107 -11.37 -0.50 -31.00
CA GLN A 107 -12.10 -0.88 -29.80
C GLN A 107 -12.78 0.32 -29.10
N GLY A 108 -12.69 1.52 -29.68
CA GLY A 108 -13.36 2.73 -29.21
C GLY A 108 -12.51 3.66 -28.35
N ALA A 109 -11.21 3.39 -28.18
CA ALA A 109 -10.30 4.36 -27.56
C ALA A 109 -10.18 5.61 -28.44
N ASN A 110 -10.22 6.80 -27.82
CA ASN A 110 -10.09 8.08 -28.51
C ASN A 110 -9.02 9.00 -27.89
N LEU A 111 -8.22 8.48 -26.96
CA LEU A 111 -7.12 9.19 -26.33
C LEU A 111 -5.88 8.31 -26.27
N PHE A 112 -4.74 8.85 -26.69
CA PHE A 112 -3.42 8.24 -26.47
C PHE A 112 -2.50 9.24 -25.78
N ARG A 113 -1.92 8.85 -24.63
CA ARG A 113 -0.86 9.63 -23.98
C ARG A 113 0.49 9.09 -24.39
N ILE A 114 1.36 9.95 -24.92
CA ILE A 114 2.69 9.60 -25.43
C ILE A 114 3.74 10.39 -24.62
N PRO A 115 4.20 9.84 -23.48
CA PRO A 115 5.20 10.48 -22.64
C PRO A 115 6.60 10.41 -23.27
N PHE A 116 7.42 11.42 -23.02
CA PHE A 116 8.81 11.46 -23.46
C PHE A 116 9.73 12.19 -22.46
N ALA A 117 10.95 11.70 -22.32
CA ALA A 117 11.98 12.40 -21.56
C ALA A 117 12.42 13.70 -22.28
N TRP A 118 12.51 14.80 -21.53
CA TRP A 118 12.92 16.13 -21.99
C TRP A 118 14.26 16.10 -22.72
N GLN A 119 15.22 15.32 -22.21
CA GLN A 119 16.54 15.12 -22.77
C GLN A 119 16.54 14.47 -24.17
N LEU A 120 15.50 13.73 -24.58
CA LEU A 120 15.38 13.22 -25.95
C LEU A 120 14.94 14.32 -26.91
N MET A 121 13.98 15.13 -26.47
CA MET A 121 13.41 16.23 -27.25
C MET A 121 14.42 17.37 -27.43
N THR A 122 15.03 17.83 -26.35
CA THR A 122 16.08 18.87 -26.34
C THR A 122 17.29 18.35 -25.56
N PRO A 123 18.33 17.78 -26.20
CA PRO A 123 19.49 17.20 -25.52
C PRO A 123 20.30 18.18 -24.66
N GLU A 124 20.23 19.47 -24.99
CA GLU A 124 20.75 20.56 -24.16
C GLU A 124 19.57 21.33 -23.55
N VAL A 125 19.65 21.65 -22.25
CA VAL A 125 18.55 22.29 -21.50
C VAL A 125 18.22 23.69 -22.04
N GLY A 126 17.00 23.84 -22.58
CA GLY A 126 16.53 25.05 -23.26
C GLY A 126 17.05 25.22 -24.70
N GLY A 127 17.82 24.26 -25.21
CA GLY A 127 18.32 24.23 -26.58
C GLY A 127 17.25 23.90 -27.63
N PRO A 128 17.65 23.77 -28.91
CA PRO A 128 16.71 23.44 -29.99
C PRO A 128 16.22 21.99 -29.88
N ILE A 129 15.03 21.72 -30.43
CA ILE A 129 14.53 20.35 -30.63
C ILE A 129 15.52 19.57 -31.50
N ASN A 130 15.81 18.33 -31.10
CA ASN A 130 16.56 17.38 -31.90
C ASN A 130 15.70 16.90 -33.08
N GLU A 131 15.67 17.67 -34.15
CA GLU A 131 14.88 17.43 -35.36
C GLU A 131 15.06 15.99 -35.91
N THR A 132 16.27 15.43 -35.80
CA THR A 132 16.56 14.06 -36.26
C THR A 132 15.85 13.01 -35.41
N TRP A 133 15.74 13.20 -34.09
CA TRP A 133 14.99 12.27 -33.24
C TRP A 133 13.48 12.53 -33.33
N PHE A 134 13.08 13.80 -33.32
CA PHE A 134 11.69 14.23 -33.42
C PHE A 134 11.01 13.71 -34.70
N SER A 135 11.59 13.98 -35.87
CA SER A 135 10.99 13.63 -37.17
C SER A 135 11.03 12.14 -37.52
N ASN A 136 12.00 11.37 -37.01
CA ASN A 136 12.12 9.94 -37.34
C ASN A 136 11.39 9.02 -36.35
N PHE A 137 11.08 9.49 -35.14
CA PHE A 137 10.49 8.65 -34.08
C PHE A 137 9.25 9.29 -33.45
N TYR A 138 9.39 10.46 -32.83
CA TYR A 138 8.32 11.02 -32.00
C TYR A 138 7.12 11.50 -32.82
N ASP A 139 7.35 12.30 -33.88
CA ASP A 139 6.29 12.76 -34.78
C ASP A 139 5.65 11.58 -35.53
N VAL A 140 6.44 10.61 -36.01
CA VAL A 140 5.91 9.37 -36.62
C VAL A 140 4.92 8.66 -35.69
N THR A 141 5.23 8.60 -34.39
CA THR A 141 4.37 7.97 -33.38
C THR A 141 3.09 8.81 -33.13
N VAL A 142 3.22 10.14 -33.00
CA VAL A 142 2.09 11.06 -32.84
C VAL A 142 1.17 11.03 -34.07
N GLN A 143 1.71 11.06 -35.29
CA GLN A 143 0.92 10.96 -36.53
C GLN A 143 0.26 9.58 -36.69
N SER A 144 0.92 8.50 -36.24
CA SER A 144 0.31 7.15 -36.22
C SER A 144 -0.90 7.11 -35.28
N ALA A 145 -0.81 7.73 -34.10
CA ALA A 145 -1.95 7.88 -33.20
C ALA A 145 -3.06 8.76 -33.82
N LEU A 146 -2.73 9.94 -34.36
CA LEU A 146 -3.70 10.87 -34.96
C LEU A 146 -4.36 10.37 -36.25
N SER A 147 -3.78 9.36 -36.91
CA SER A 147 -4.35 8.72 -38.12
C SER A 147 -5.13 7.43 -37.83
N SER A 148 -5.08 6.91 -36.60
CA SER A 148 -5.84 5.72 -36.17
C SER A 148 -7.36 5.89 -36.30
N SER A 149 -7.88 7.09 -36.02
CA SER A 149 -9.30 7.45 -36.12
C SER A 149 -9.44 8.97 -36.18
N PRO A 150 -10.43 9.51 -36.93
CA PRO A 150 -10.65 10.96 -37.01
C PRO A 150 -11.01 11.62 -35.67
N ASN A 151 -11.50 10.83 -34.71
CA ASN A 151 -11.90 11.30 -33.38
C ASN A 151 -10.79 11.13 -32.31
N THR A 152 -9.59 10.70 -32.68
CA THR A 152 -8.48 10.48 -31.75
C THR A 152 -7.81 11.79 -31.33
N PHE A 153 -7.59 11.94 -30.03
CA PHE A 153 -6.78 12.97 -29.39
C PHE A 153 -5.46 12.38 -28.89
N VAL A 154 -4.40 13.19 -28.88
CA VAL A 154 -3.07 12.76 -28.42
C VAL A 154 -2.55 13.73 -27.36
N ILE A 155 -2.16 13.22 -26.19
CA ILE A 155 -1.43 13.98 -25.19
C ILE A 155 0.06 13.81 -25.46
N VAL A 156 0.71 14.91 -25.84
CA VAL A 156 2.16 15.06 -25.91
C VAL A 156 2.63 15.45 -24.52
N ASP A 157 3.33 14.55 -23.82
CA ASP A 157 3.57 14.63 -22.38
C ASP A 157 5.07 14.65 -22.01
N LEU A 158 5.49 15.66 -21.26
CA LEU A 158 6.90 15.84 -20.88
C LEU A 158 7.22 15.17 -19.54
N HIS A 159 7.88 14.01 -19.60
CA HIS A 159 8.01 13.10 -18.46
C HIS A 159 9.28 13.35 -17.64
N ASN A 160 9.34 14.47 -16.90
CA ASN A 160 10.57 14.86 -16.17
C ASN A 160 10.39 15.24 -14.69
N TYR A 161 9.22 15.01 -14.10
CA TYR A 161 8.99 15.19 -12.66
C TYR A 161 9.34 16.60 -12.12
N ALA A 162 9.13 17.62 -12.96
CA ALA A 162 9.50 19.02 -12.75
C ALA A 162 11.01 19.31 -12.53
N ARG A 163 11.91 18.42 -12.99
CA ARG A 163 13.35 18.57 -12.75
C ARG A 163 14.26 18.06 -13.87
N TRP A 164 15.53 18.43 -13.79
CA TRP A 164 16.59 18.03 -14.70
C TRP A 164 17.83 17.62 -13.90
N ASN A 165 18.24 16.36 -13.98
CA ASN A 165 19.37 15.79 -13.24
C ASN A 165 19.37 16.14 -11.73
N GLY A 166 18.23 15.93 -11.05
CA GLY A 166 18.05 16.20 -9.62
C GLY A 166 17.78 17.66 -9.24
N GLN A 167 17.76 18.60 -10.19
CA GLN A 167 17.55 20.04 -9.90
C GLN A 167 16.18 20.52 -10.42
N ILE A 168 15.38 21.12 -9.54
CA ILE A 168 13.97 21.47 -9.77
C ILE A 168 13.83 22.80 -10.52
N ILE A 169 12.91 22.87 -11.49
CA ILE A 169 12.65 24.08 -12.30
C ILE A 169 12.40 25.30 -11.41
N ALA A 170 13.06 26.42 -11.74
CA ALA A 170 13.09 27.67 -10.98
C ALA A 170 13.60 27.59 -9.51
N GLN A 171 13.96 26.40 -9.01
CA GLN A 171 14.32 26.13 -7.62
C GLN A 171 15.69 25.41 -7.53
N GLY A 172 16.68 25.93 -8.25
CA GLY A 172 18.04 25.39 -8.36
C GLY A 172 18.34 24.66 -9.68
N GLY A 173 17.30 24.30 -10.44
CA GLY A 173 17.37 23.68 -11.76
C GLY A 173 17.14 24.64 -12.92
N PRO A 174 16.57 24.15 -14.05
CA PRO A 174 16.36 24.95 -15.25
C PRO A 174 15.54 26.22 -14.99
N THR A 175 15.82 27.30 -15.72
CA THR A 175 15.03 28.53 -15.64
C THR A 175 13.67 28.37 -16.33
N ASN A 176 12.73 29.26 -16.01
CA ASN A 176 11.43 29.31 -16.66
C ASN A 176 11.54 29.53 -18.18
N ASP A 177 12.53 30.30 -18.65
CA ASP A 177 12.81 30.44 -20.09
C ASP A 177 13.27 29.13 -20.73
N GLN A 178 14.11 28.35 -20.06
CA GLN A 178 14.56 27.04 -20.56
C GLN A 178 13.41 26.03 -20.61
N PHE A 179 12.52 26.04 -19.61
CA PHE A 179 11.32 25.21 -19.58
C PHE A 179 10.28 25.65 -20.64
N ALA A 180 10.08 26.95 -20.82
CA ALA A 180 9.22 27.49 -21.89
C ALA A 180 9.78 27.26 -23.29
N SER A 181 11.10 27.15 -23.46
CA SER A 181 11.76 26.94 -24.76
C SER A 181 11.28 25.66 -25.46
N VAL A 182 11.23 24.52 -24.75
CA VAL A 182 10.75 23.25 -25.34
C VAL A 182 9.28 23.35 -25.74
N TRP A 183 8.44 23.94 -24.88
CA TRP A 183 7.00 24.10 -25.15
C TRP A 183 6.70 25.10 -26.27
N THR A 184 7.48 26.17 -26.39
CA THR A 184 7.38 27.13 -27.49
C THR A 184 7.70 26.46 -28.84
N GLN A 185 8.72 25.62 -28.87
CA GLN A 185 9.10 24.87 -30.08
C GLN A 185 8.08 23.78 -30.43
N LEU A 186 7.56 23.04 -29.44
CA LEU A 186 6.48 22.06 -29.66
C LEU A 186 5.18 22.73 -30.13
N ALA A 187 4.85 23.91 -29.60
CA ALA A 187 3.72 24.72 -30.07
C ALA A 187 3.89 25.17 -31.52
N GLN A 188 5.11 25.40 -32.01
CA GLN A 188 5.35 25.70 -33.43
C GLN A 188 5.17 24.48 -34.35
N LYS A 189 5.36 23.26 -33.83
CA LYS A 189 5.20 22.00 -34.57
C LYS A 189 3.75 21.51 -34.60
N TYR A 190 3.11 21.45 -33.43
CA TYR A 190 1.78 20.85 -33.24
C TYR A 190 0.66 21.87 -32.99
N GLY A 191 0.96 23.15 -32.82
CA GLY A 191 0.00 24.17 -32.39
C GLY A 191 -1.16 24.48 -33.34
N SER A 192 -1.17 23.85 -34.52
CA SER A 192 -2.20 23.95 -35.55
C SER A 192 -3.19 22.78 -35.59
N ASP A 193 -2.88 21.63 -34.96
CA ASP A 193 -3.82 20.49 -34.85
C ASP A 193 -4.49 20.52 -33.48
N GLU A 194 -5.78 20.88 -33.45
CA GLU A 194 -6.56 21.02 -32.21
C GLU A 194 -6.80 19.68 -31.47
N ARG A 195 -6.46 18.54 -32.08
CA ARG A 195 -6.52 17.20 -31.45
C ARG A 195 -5.31 16.89 -30.58
N VAL A 196 -4.23 17.68 -30.68
CA VAL A 196 -3.07 17.57 -29.80
C VAL A 196 -3.33 18.32 -28.49
N ILE A 197 -3.01 17.68 -27.38
CA ILE A 197 -3.09 18.20 -26.02
C ILE A 197 -1.67 18.23 -25.46
N PHE A 198 -1.28 19.31 -24.76
CA PHE A 198 0.06 19.43 -24.17
C PHE A 198 0.01 19.12 -22.66
N GLY A 199 0.60 17.99 -22.26
CA GLY A 199 0.85 17.64 -20.87
C GLY A 199 2.14 18.29 -20.39
N ILE A 200 2.06 19.43 -19.69
CA ILE A 200 3.21 20.34 -19.59
C ILE A 200 4.37 19.79 -18.72
N MET A 201 4.09 18.86 -17.81
CA MET A 201 5.08 18.10 -17.03
C MET A 201 4.40 16.94 -16.29
N ASN A 202 4.91 15.70 -16.45
CA ASN A 202 4.48 14.57 -15.62
C ASN A 202 4.89 14.73 -14.15
N GLU A 203 4.01 14.34 -13.23
CA GLU A 203 4.25 14.09 -11.79
C GLU A 203 5.33 14.91 -11.07
N PRO A 204 5.13 16.22 -10.88
CA PRO A 204 5.95 17.00 -9.95
C PRO A 204 5.87 16.42 -8.53
N HIS A 205 7.01 16.09 -7.93
CA HIS A 205 7.10 15.62 -6.53
C HIS A 205 8.23 16.32 -5.77
N ASP A 206 8.26 16.23 -4.43
CA ASP A 206 9.26 16.84 -3.55
C ASP A 206 9.57 18.33 -3.86
N VAL A 207 8.58 19.07 -4.37
CA VAL A 207 8.71 20.47 -4.79
C VAL A 207 8.73 21.37 -3.53
N PRO A 208 9.83 22.07 -3.21
CA PRO A 208 9.95 22.82 -1.95
C PRO A 208 8.98 24.00 -1.84
N ASP A 209 8.82 24.77 -2.92
CA ASP A 209 7.83 25.83 -3.04
C ASP A 209 6.86 25.58 -4.21
N ILE A 210 5.61 25.30 -3.86
CA ILE A 210 4.52 25.08 -4.81
C ILE A 210 4.11 26.39 -5.50
N ALA A 211 4.28 27.57 -4.87
CA ALA A 211 3.96 28.84 -5.50
C ALA A 211 4.90 29.13 -6.68
N THR A 212 6.22 29.00 -6.47
CA THR A 212 7.21 29.09 -7.56
C THR A 212 6.95 28.08 -8.69
N TRP A 213 6.46 26.87 -8.38
CA TRP A 213 6.05 25.91 -9.41
C TRP A 213 4.83 26.37 -10.20
N VAL A 214 3.80 26.90 -9.55
CA VAL A 214 2.60 27.45 -10.22
C VAL A 214 2.94 28.68 -11.07
N ASP A 215 3.89 29.51 -10.65
CA ASP A 215 4.42 30.61 -11.48
C ASP A 215 5.15 30.08 -12.73
N SER A 216 5.89 28.97 -12.60
CA SER A 216 6.51 28.26 -13.74
C SER A 216 5.47 27.71 -14.72
N VAL A 217 4.37 27.16 -14.21
CA VAL A 217 3.22 26.70 -15.01
C VAL A 217 2.56 27.87 -15.75
N GLN A 218 2.27 28.98 -15.06
CA GLN A 218 1.69 30.18 -15.69
C GLN A 218 2.62 30.77 -16.76
N PHE A 219 3.94 30.70 -16.56
CA PHE A 219 4.95 31.14 -17.52
C PHE A 219 4.91 30.30 -18.82
N VAL A 220 4.81 28.96 -18.70
CA VAL A 220 4.67 28.07 -19.87
C VAL A 220 3.34 28.29 -20.60
N VAL A 221 2.21 28.45 -19.88
CA VAL A 221 0.91 28.79 -20.50
C VAL A 221 1.05 30.06 -21.35
N ASN A 222 1.67 31.11 -20.81
CA ASN A 222 1.89 32.35 -21.55
C ASN A 222 2.79 32.16 -22.77
N ALA A 223 3.88 31.38 -22.65
CA ALA A 223 4.78 31.10 -23.77
C ALA A 223 4.10 30.34 -24.92
N VAL A 224 3.31 29.30 -24.60
CA VAL A 224 2.56 28.51 -25.59
C VAL A 224 1.49 29.36 -26.31
N ARG A 225 0.79 30.25 -25.60
CA ARG A 225 -0.15 31.19 -26.24
C ARG A 225 0.55 32.25 -27.07
N ASN A 226 1.69 32.76 -26.63
CA ASN A 226 2.52 33.70 -27.41
C ASN A 226 3.09 33.05 -28.68
N ALA A 227 3.30 31.74 -28.69
CA ALA A 227 3.64 30.96 -29.88
C ALA A 227 2.45 30.78 -30.87
N GLY A 228 1.24 31.18 -30.49
CA GLY A 228 0.03 31.13 -31.32
C GLY A 228 -0.85 29.89 -31.15
N SER A 229 -0.47 28.94 -30.27
CA SER A 229 -1.21 27.68 -30.08
C SER A 229 -2.51 27.87 -29.28
N LYS A 230 -3.59 27.25 -29.77
CA LYS A 230 -4.91 27.20 -29.12
C LYS A 230 -5.24 25.82 -28.54
N ASN A 231 -4.24 24.96 -28.38
CA ASN A 231 -4.39 23.60 -27.87
C ASN A 231 -4.82 23.58 -26.40
N PHE A 232 -5.40 22.47 -25.97
CA PHE A 232 -5.66 22.22 -24.55
C PHE A 232 -4.33 21.98 -23.83
N LEU A 233 -4.18 22.56 -22.64
CA LEU A 233 -3.02 22.41 -21.77
C LEU A 233 -3.45 21.66 -20.51
N LEU A 234 -2.72 20.60 -20.16
CA LEU A 234 -2.89 19.92 -18.88
C LEU A 234 -1.93 20.55 -17.87
N LEU A 235 -2.47 20.96 -16.73
CA LEU A 235 -1.76 21.67 -15.67
C LEU A 235 -1.54 20.72 -14.47
N PRO A 236 -0.32 20.20 -14.27
CA PRO A 236 -0.01 19.23 -13.24
C PRO A 236 0.03 19.84 -11.84
N GLY A 237 -0.36 19.01 -10.88
CA GLY A 237 -0.34 19.33 -9.46
C GLY A 237 1.04 19.27 -8.82
N SER A 238 1.02 18.98 -7.52
CA SER A 238 2.16 18.58 -6.69
C SER A 238 2.00 17.10 -6.29
N SER A 239 2.97 16.57 -5.55
CA SER A 239 2.86 15.26 -4.88
C SER A 239 2.43 14.13 -5.84
N TRP A 240 3.22 13.94 -6.90
CA TRP A 240 2.98 12.95 -7.96
C TRP A 240 1.65 13.18 -8.70
N SER A 241 1.32 14.45 -8.96
CA SER A 241 0.04 14.88 -9.55
C SER A 241 -1.20 14.29 -8.85
N SER A 242 -1.12 13.93 -7.57
CA SER A 242 -2.15 13.10 -6.93
C SER A 242 -3.53 13.77 -6.91
N ALA A 243 -4.54 13.09 -7.47
CA ALA A 243 -5.94 13.52 -7.44
C ALA A 243 -6.47 13.78 -6.01
N GLN A 244 -5.89 13.12 -5.01
CA GLN A 244 -6.24 13.26 -3.60
C GLN A 244 -5.61 14.49 -2.94
N ALA A 245 -4.36 14.81 -3.29
CA ALA A 245 -3.65 15.98 -2.75
C ALA A 245 -4.04 17.28 -3.48
N PHE A 246 -4.45 17.17 -4.75
CA PHE A 246 -4.71 18.32 -5.62
C PHE A 246 -5.66 19.38 -5.01
N PRO A 247 -6.84 19.04 -4.42
CA PRO A 247 -7.74 20.04 -3.84
C PRO A 247 -7.16 20.82 -2.64
N THR A 248 -6.14 20.28 -1.98
CA THR A 248 -5.56 20.84 -0.75
C THR A 248 -4.18 21.47 -0.93
N GLU A 249 -3.41 21.06 -1.95
CA GLU A 249 -2.04 21.52 -2.20
C GLU A 249 -1.96 22.50 -3.38
N ALA A 250 -1.62 22.01 -4.58
CA ALA A 250 -1.42 22.85 -5.75
C ALA A 250 -2.72 23.43 -6.33
N GLY A 251 -3.87 22.75 -6.20
CA GLY A 251 -5.15 23.15 -6.79
C GLY A 251 -5.60 24.57 -6.43
N PRO A 252 -5.63 24.97 -5.13
CA PRO A 252 -5.94 26.33 -4.70
C PRO A 252 -5.06 27.44 -5.30
N LEU A 253 -3.89 27.10 -5.83
CA LEU A 253 -3.00 28.02 -6.56
C LEU A 253 -3.21 27.89 -8.07
N LEU A 254 -3.26 26.67 -8.62
CA LEU A 254 -3.48 26.38 -10.04
C LEU A 254 -4.84 26.88 -10.58
N VAL A 255 -5.87 26.94 -9.74
CA VAL A 255 -7.15 27.59 -10.08
C VAL A 255 -6.99 29.06 -10.49
N LYS A 256 -5.96 29.74 -9.98
CA LYS A 256 -5.67 31.15 -10.28
C LYS A 256 -4.86 31.34 -11.58
N VAL A 257 -4.35 30.26 -12.19
CA VAL A 257 -3.66 30.33 -13.49
C VAL A 257 -4.66 30.78 -14.56
N THR A 258 -4.24 31.78 -15.33
CA THR A 258 -5.02 32.45 -16.37
C THR A 258 -4.53 32.05 -17.75
N ASP A 259 -5.45 32.00 -18.73
CA ASP A 259 -5.10 31.81 -20.13
C ASP A 259 -5.16 33.17 -20.87
N PRO A 260 -4.08 33.59 -21.56
CA PRO A 260 -4.11 34.77 -22.44
C PRO A 260 -5.21 34.76 -23.52
N LEU A 261 -5.83 33.61 -23.83
CA LEU A 261 -6.99 33.53 -24.73
C LEU A 261 -8.27 34.17 -24.14
N GLY A 262 -8.31 34.44 -22.82
CA GLY A 262 -9.39 35.16 -22.14
C GLY A 262 -10.41 34.27 -21.43
N ASP A 263 -10.40 32.96 -21.65
CA ASP A 263 -11.15 31.97 -20.86
C ASP A 263 -10.25 30.81 -20.43
N THR A 264 -10.60 30.14 -19.32
CA THR A 264 -9.83 29.01 -18.77
C THR A 264 -10.36 27.64 -19.20
N SER A 265 -11.23 27.57 -20.22
CA SER A 265 -11.82 26.30 -20.70
C SER A 265 -10.78 25.37 -21.34
N LYS A 266 -9.68 25.94 -21.85
CA LYS A 266 -8.56 25.20 -22.44
C LYS A 266 -7.44 24.86 -21.44
N LEU A 267 -7.63 25.18 -20.16
CA LEU A 267 -6.71 24.87 -19.06
C LEU A 267 -7.32 23.81 -18.13
N ILE A 268 -6.96 22.55 -18.38
CA ILE A 268 -7.45 21.36 -17.69
C ILE A 268 -6.43 20.96 -16.63
N PHE A 269 -6.86 20.49 -15.46
CA PHE A 269 -5.92 19.99 -14.46
C PHE A 269 -5.54 18.53 -14.72
N ASP A 270 -4.26 18.25 -14.55
CA ASP A 270 -3.67 16.94 -14.76
C ASP A 270 -3.58 16.23 -13.40
N VAL A 271 -4.28 15.11 -13.25
CA VAL A 271 -4.31 14.35 -11.99
C VAL A 271 -4.11 12.86 -12.20
N HIS A 272 -3.40 12.25 -11.25
CA HIS A 272 -3.02 10.85 -11.24
C HIS A 272 -3.63 10.14 -10.04
N LYS A 273 -4.04 8.88 -10.20
CA LYS A 273 -4.49 8.03 -9.09
C LYS A 273 -4.47 6.55 -9.48
N TYR A 274 -3.62 5.76 -8.82
CA TYR A 274 -3.68 4.29 -8.90
C TYR A 274 -4.58 3.71 -7.80
N LEU A 275 -5.03 2.47 -8.01
CA LEU A 275 -5.97 1.76 -7.13
C LEU A 275 -5.26 0.78 -6.16
N ASP A 276 -3.94 0.64 -6.28
CA ASP A 276 -3.13 -0.22 -5.44
C ASP A 276 -2.92 0.36 -4.03
N SER A 277 -2.39 -0.47 -3.11
CA SER A 277 -2.50 -0.22 -1.65
C SER A 277 -1.83 1.06 -1.13
N ASP A 278 -0.88 1.61 -1.88
CA ASP A 278 -0.21 2.88 -1.61
C ASP A 278 -0.42 3.93 -2.72
N ASN A 279 -1.21 3.60 -3.76
CA ASN A 279 -1.49 4.42 -4.95
C ASN A 279 -0.25 4.71 -5.82
N SER A 280 0.74 3.82 -5.80
CA SER A 280 2.01 3.99 -6.53
C SER A 280 2.02 3.42 -7.95
N GLY A 281 1.05 2.58 -8.31
CA GLY A 281 1.10 1.83 -9.57
C GLY A 281 2.23 0.79 -9.59
N THR A 282 2.52 0.16 -8.45
CA THR A 282 3.59 -0.85 -8.33
C THR A 282 3.13 -2.19 -7.80
N HIS A 283 1.87 -2.36 -7.40
CA HIS A 283 1.34 -3.64 -6.92
C HIS A 283 0.19 -4.17 -7.82
N PRO A 284 0.03 -5.50 -7.98
CA PRO A 284 -0.96 -6.09 -8.89
C PRO A 284 -2.42 -5.95 -8.44
N ASP A 285 -2.66 -5.84 -7.13
CA ASP A 285 -3.99 -5.91 -6.54
C ASP A 285 -4.55 -4.53 -6.23
N CYS A 286 -5.80 -4.32 -6.61
CA CYS A 286 -6.54 -3.09 -6.33
C CYS A 286 -7.26 -3.19 -4.98
N THR A 287 -7.21 -2.10 -4.22
CA THR A 287 -7.69 -2.06 -2.82
C THR A 287 -8.82 -1.06 -2.57
N THR A 288 -9.09 -0.20 -3.54
CA THR A 288 -10.04 0.92 -3.50
C THR A 288 -10.48 1.26 -4.92
N ASP A 289 -11.71 1.76 -5.12
CA ASP A 289 -12.20 2.30 -6.39
C ASP A 289 -11.99 3.82 -6.53
N ASN A 290 -11.45 4.47 -5.49
CA ASN A 290 -11.16 5.89 -5.42
C ASN A 290 -12.35 6.85 -5.67
N VAL A 291 -13.59 6.36 -5.67
CA VAL A 291 -14.77 7.18 -5.97
C VAL A 291 -14.94 8.34 -5.00
N ASP A 292 -14.63 8.14 -3.71
CA ASP A 292 -14.63 9.20 -2.68
C ASP A 292 -13.59 10.30 -2.97
N VAL A 293 -12.42 9.92 -3.47
CA VAL A 293 -11.32 10.83 -3.84
C VAL A 293 -11.74 11.67 -5.04
N LEU A 294 -12.25 11.03 -6.09
CA LEU A 294 -12.72 11.72 -7.29
C LEU A 294 -13.96 12.58 -7.01
N THR A 295 -14.85 12.17 -6.09
CA THR A 295 -15.98 12.99 -5.63
C THR A 295 -15.51 14.27 -4.93
N THR A 296 -14.46 14.17 -4.11
CA THR A 296 -13.84 15.34 -3.46
C THR A 296 -13.22 16.29 -4.49
N LEU A 297 -12.52 15.74 -5.49
CA LEU A 297 -11.94 16.51 -6.59
C LEU A 297 -13.04 17.20 -7.43
N VAL A 298 -14.08 16.49 -7.86
CA VAL A 298 -15.21 17.04 -8.62
C VAL A 298 -15.88 18.19 -7.86
N SER A 299 -16.10 18.02 -6.55
CA SER A 299 -16.67 19.06 -5.69
C SER A 299 -15.78 20.31 -5.62
N PHE A 300 -14.47 20.13 -5.49
CA PHE A 300 -13.49 21.22 -5.54
C PHE A 300 -13.55 21.96 -6.88
N LEU A 301 -13.53 21.23 -8.01
CA LEU A 301 -13.52 21.79 -9.36
C LEU A 301 -14.79 22.59 -9.69
N GLN A 302 -15.96 22.08 -9.28
CA GLN A 302 -17.25 22.76 -9.42
C GLN A 302 -17.28 24.06 -8.59
N SER A 303 -16.86 23.99 -7.32
CA SER A 303 -16.82 25.17 -6.43
C SER A 303 -15.87 26.27 -6.91
N ASN A 304 -14.84 25.92 -7.68
CA ASN A 304 -13.83 26.84 -8.23
C ASN A 304 -14.13 27.28 -9.68
N GLY A 305 -15.41 27.39 -10.04
CA GLY A 305 -15.84 27.92 -11.34
C GLY A 305 -16.01 26.86 -12.44
N ASN A 306 -16.43 25.64 -12.07
CA ASN A 306 -16.63 24.51 -13.00
C ASN A 306 -15.40 24.21 -13.86
N ARG A 307 -14.20 24.24 -13.25
CA ARG A 307 -12.97 23.83 -13.94
C ARG A 307 -13.01 22.34 -14.28
N GLN A 308 -12.17 21.94 -15.22
CA GLN A 308 -12.08 20.58 -15.71
C GLN A 308 -10.77 19.92 -15.28
N ALA A 309 -10.80 18.61 -15.04
CA ALA A 309 -9.61 17.79 -14.84
C ALA A 309 -9.67 16.51 -15.69
N ILE A 310 -8.50 15.91 -15.94
CA ILE A 310 -8.35 14.62 -16.60
C ILE A 310 -7.60 13.67 -15.68
N LEU A 311 -8.05 12.41 -15.60
CA LEU A 311 -7.33 11.34 -14.91
C LEU A 311 -6.33 10.71 -15.90
N SER A 312 -5.30 11.47 -16.25
CA SER A 312 -4.34 11.13 -17.32
C SER A 312 -3.52 9.87 -17.05
N GLU A 313 -3.46 9.46 -15.79
CA GLU A 313 -2.86 8.20 -15.36
C GLU A 313 -3.67 7.57 -14.21
N THR A 314 -4.20 6.38 -14.48
CA THR A 314 -4.82 5.44 -13.53
C THR A 314 -4.55 4.01 -13.99
N GLY A 315 -4.64 3.04 -13.09
CA GLY A 315 -4.47 1.64 -13.43
C GLY A 315 -4.46 0.69 -12.23
N GLY A 316 -4.33 -0.58 -12.57
CA GLY A 316 -4.25 -1.72 -11.67
C GLY A 316 -3.63 -2.92 -12.40
N GLY A 317 -3.40 -4.03 -11.71
CA GLY A 317 -2.94 -5.25 -12.35
C GLY A 317 -4.06 -6.02 -13.03
N ASN A 318 -3.69 -7.04 -13.81
CA ASN A 318 -4.65 -7.94 -14.46
C ASN A 318 -5.19 -8.98 -13.45
N THR A 319 -5.95 -8.49 -12.46
CA THR A 319 -6.59 -9.28 -11.40
C THR A 319 -8.08 -8.94 -11.29
N ALA A 320 -8.90 -9.92 -10.87
CA ALA A 320 -10.35 -9.74 -10.71
C ALA A 320 -10.73 -8.60 -9.74
N SER A 321 -9.84 -8.28 -8.77
CA SER A 321 -9.99 -7.13 -7.88
C SER A 321 -9.96 -5.81 -8.66
N CYS A 322 -9.01 -5.66 -9.58
CA CYS A 322 -8.85 -4.47 -10.41
C CYS A 322 -9.91 -4.36 -11.50
N GLU A 323 -10.33 -5.46 -12.12
CA GLU A 323 -11.43 -5.46 -13.10
C GLU A 323 -12.69 -4.80 -12.55
N THR A 324 -13.05 -5.12 -11.29
CA THR A 324 -14.22 -4.51 -10.63
C THR A 324 -13.96 -3.07 -10.21
N LEU A 325 -12.83 -2.80 -9.53
CA LEU A 325 -12.58 -1.49 -8.90
C LEU A 325 -12.21 -0.41 -9.93
N VAL A 326 -11.44 -0.73 -10.98
CA VAL A 326 -11.22 0.18 -12.12
C VAL A 326 -12.53 0.40 -12.87
N GLY A 327 -13.36 -0.64 -13.05
CA GLY A 327 -14.70 -0.50 -13.64
C GLY A 327 -15.57 0.54 -12.90
N ASN A 328 -15.55 0.53 -11.57
CA ASN A 328 -16.23 1.51 -10.73
C ASN A 328 -15.65 2.92 -10.88
N GLU A 329 -14.33 3.08 -10.80
CA GLU A 329 -13.65 4.38 -10.96
C GLU A 329 -13.99 5.00 -12.32
N LEU A 330 -13.87 4.23 -13.40
CA LEU A 330 -14.15 4.68 -14.76
C LEU A 330 -15.64 4.99 -14.96
N SER A 331 -16.55 4.24 -14.31
CA SER A 331 -17.99 4.56 -14.30
C SER A 331 -18.27 5.91 -13.61
N PHE A 332 -17.55 6.23 -12.53
CA PHE A 332 -17.63 7.54 -11.89
C PHE A 332 -17.05 8.66 -12.77
N VAL A 333 -15.92 8.44 -13.45
CA VAL A 333 -15.38 9.37 -14.45
C VAL A 333 -16.40 9.61 -15.58
N LYS A 334 -17.07 8.55 -16.05
CA LYS A 334 -18.08 8.62 -17.12
C LYS A 334 -19.29 9.48 -16.76
N THR A 335 -19.73 9.40 -15.50
CA THR A 335 -20.90 10.11 -14.98
C THR A 335 -20.57 11.52 -14.48
N SER A 336 -19.31 11.79 -14.13
CA SER A 336 -18.80 13.11 -13.73
C SER A 336 -18.44 14.04 -14.89
N PHE A 337 -18.58 13.59 -16.14
CA PHE A 337 -18.43 14.44 -17.32
C PHE A 337 -19.51 15.54 -17.32
N PRO A 338 -19.17 16.83 -17.56
CA PRO A 338 -17.91 17.34 -18.12
C PRO A 338 -16.84 17.78 -17.12
N THR A 339 -17.03 17.63 -15.80
CA THR A 339 -16.03 18.06 -14.79
C THR A 339 -14.77 17.18 -14.85
N LEU A 340 -14.94 15.87 -14.99
CA LEU A 340 -13.86 14.97 -15.41
C LEU A 340 -14.01 14.70 -16.90
N VAL A 341 -13.03 15.09 -17.72
CA VAL A 341 -13.13 14.98 -19.19
C VAL A 341 -12.89 13.56 -19.69
N GLY A 342 -12.19 12.74 -18.92
CA GLY A 342 -11.81 11.39 -19.31
C GLY A 342 -10.65 10.85 -18.48
N PHE A 343 -10.05 9.77 -18.97
CA PHE A 343 -8.88 9.13 -18.38
C PHE A 343 -7.92 8.58 -19.45
N SER A 344 -6.70 8.26 -19.04
CA SER A 344 -5.77 7.40 -19.80
C SER A 344 -5.21 6.32 -18.87
N ALA A 345 -5.38 5.04 -19.25
CA ALA A 345 -5.02 3.90 -18.43
C ALA A 345 -3.56 3.44 -18.65
N TRP A 346 -2.87 3.11 -17.57
CA TRP A 346 -1.53 2.52 -17.56
C TRP A 346 -1.63 0.98 -17.62
N ALA A 347 -0.81 0.23 -18.38
CA ALA A 347 0.35 0.65 -19.19
C ALA A 347 0.44 -0.07 -20.54
N ALA A 348 0.22 0.64 -21.65
CA ALA A 348 0.44 0.14 -23.01
C ALA A 348 1.74 0.71 -23.61
N GLY A 349 1.99 0.45 -24.90
CA GLY A 349 3.16 0.94 -25.62
C GLY A 349 4.31 -0.08 -25.64
N ALA A 350 5.49 0.34 -25.19
CA ALA A 350 6.72 -0.45 -25.20
C ALA A 350 6.89 -1.39 -23.99
N PHE A 351 5.84 -1.58 -23.18
CA PHE A 351 5.85 -2.54 -22.08
C PHE A 351 5.79 -3.99 -22.57
N ASP A 352 6.48 -4.88 -21.85
CA ASP A 352 6.39 -6.32 -22.05
C ASP A 352 5.02 -6.85 -21.56
N THR A 353 4.51 -7.92 -22.19
CA THR A 353 3.28 -8.62 -21.76
C THR A 353 3.43 -9.34 -20.42
N THR A 354 4.63 -9.38 -19.84
CA THR A 354 4.89 -9.89 -18.47
C THR A 354 4.96 -8.79 -17.40
N TYR A 355 4.80 -7.51 -17.76
CA TYR A 355 4.75 -6.42 -16.79
C TYR A 355 3.44 -6.45 -15.99
N THR A 356 3.52 -6.24 -14.67
CA THR A 356 2.43 -6.45 -13.71
C THR A 356 1.15 -5.66 -14.01
N LEU A 357 1.27 -4.44 -14.54
CA LEU A 357 0.16 -3.55 -14.91
C LEU A 357 0.05 -3.37 -16.43
N THR A 358 0.51 -4.36 -17.20
CA THR A 358 0.55 -4.24 -18.66
C THR A 358 -0.87 -4.21 -19.23
N LEU A 359 -1.05 -3.35 -20.23
CA LEU A 359 -2.16 -3.33 -21.17
C LEU A 359 -1.65 -3.60 -22.59
N THR A 360 -0.38 -3.99 -22.79
CA THR A 360 0.17 -4.32 -24.11
C THR A 360 -0.60 -5.50 -24.71
N PRO A 361 -1.21 -5.36 -25.90
CA PRO A 361 -1.93 -6.47 -26.53
C PRO A 361 -1.00 -7.64 -26.86
N PHE A 362 -1.51 -8.85 -26.71
CA PHE A 362 -0.78 -10.08 -27.02
C PHE A 362 -0.54 -10.23 -28.54
N ALA A 363 0.51 -10.97 -28.92
CA ALA A 363 0.91 -11.15 -30.32
C ALA A 363 -0.13 -11.87 -31.21
N ASN A 364 -1.12 -12.53 -30.61
CA ASN A 364 -2.29 -13.14 -31.26
C ASN A 364 -3.44 -12.15 -31.50
N GLY A 365 -3.34 -10.90 -31.02
CA GLY A 365 -4.37 -9.87 -31.10
C GLY A 365 -5.41 -9.89 -29.98
N THR A 366 -5.25 -10.70 -28.94
CA THR A 366 -6.09 -10.62 -27.73
C THR A 366 -5.55 -9.60 -26.74
N ASP A 367 -6.41 -9.10 -25.87
CA ASP A 367 -6.07 -8.11 -24.85
C ASP A 367 -6.03 -8.71 -23.44
N GLU A 368 -5.47 -7.94 -22.52
CA GLU A 368 -5.42 -8.23 -21.09
C GLU A 368 -6.80 -8.17 -20.42
N ALA A 369 -6.94 -8.87 -19.29
CA ALA A 369 -8.20 -8.98 -18.55
C ALA A 369 -8.74 -7.60 -18.11
N LEU A 370 -7.87 -6.72 -17.61
CA LEU A 370 -8.28 -5.38 -17.17
C LEU A 370 -8.82 -4.52 -18.33
N TRP A 371 -8.24 -4.66 -19.52
CA TRP A 371 -8.74 -3.97 -20.71
C TRP A 371 -10.12 -4.48 -21.11
N THR A 372 -10.27 -5.81 -21.25
CA THR A 372 -11.50 -6.43 -21.76
C THR A 372 -12.69 -6.29 -20.81
N SER A 373 -12.48 -6.49 -19.50
CA SER A 373 -13.54 -6.42 -18.49
C SER A 373 -13.94 -4.99 -18.10
N ALA A 374 -12.98 -4.07 -17.93
CA ALA A 374 -13.24 -2.74 -17.37
C ALA A 374 -13.16 -1.61 -18.42
N ILE A 375 -12.00 -1.47 -19.07
CA ILE A 375 -11.68 -0.25 -19.85
C ILE A 375 -12.48 -0.22 -21.16
N PHE A 376 -12.57 -1.35 -21.86
CA PHE A 376 -13.32 -1.50 -23.12
C PHE A 376 -14.82 -1.15 -22.96
N ALA A 377 -15.42 -1.50 -21.81
CA ALA A 377 -16.81 -1.18 -21.50
C ALA A 377 -17.07 0.33 -21.35
N PHE A 378 -16.07 1.12 -20.93
CA PHE A 378 -16.16 2.58 -20.95
C PHE A 378 -16.11 3.12 -22.38
N CYS A 379 -15.14 2.64 -23.16
CA CYS A 379 -14.79 3.15 -24.50
C CYS A 379 -15.92 2.95 -25.53
N ARG A 380 -16.78 1.94 -25.36
CA ARG A 380 -17.98 1.79 -26.23
C ARG A 380 -18.93 3.00 -26.12
N LEU A 381 -19.10 3.68 -27.26
CA LEU A 381 -20.15 4.68 -27.46
C LEU A 381 -21.52 3.97 -27.57
N THR A 382 -22.34 4.09 -26.53
CA THR A 382 -23.76 3.71 -26.61
C THR A 382 -24.51 4.72 -27.47
N SER A 383 -24.67 4.45 -28.77
CA SER A 383 -25.56 5.21 -29.64
C SER A 383 -27.01 5.03 -29.19
N SER A 384 -27.66 6.12 -28.81
CA SER A 384 -29.11 6.14 -28.70
C SER A 384 -29.71 5.86 -30.08
N SER A 385 -30.74 5.01 -30.11
CA SER A 385 -31.45 4.47 -31.30
C SER A 385 -30.73 3.39 -32.14
N GLY A 386 -31.42 2.26 -32.34
CA GLY A 386 -31.16 1.33 -33.45
C GLY A 386 -30.27 0.11 -33.18
N ALA A 387 -30.90 -1.02 -32.83
CA ALA A 387 -30.48 -2.41 -33.08
C ALA A 387 -28.98 -2.78 -33.06
N CYS A 388 -28.54 -3.49 -32.02
CA CYS A 388 -27.36 -4.34 -32.10
C CYS A 388 -27.67 -5.57 -32.94
N VAL A 389 -26.99 -5.72 -34.09
CA VAL A 389 -26.93 -7.00 -34.82
C VAL A 389 -25.91 -7.89 -34.11
N SER A 390 -26.38 -8.89 -33.36
CA SER A 390 -25.53 -10.00 -32.95
C SER A 390 -25.24 -10.88 -34.17
N ARG A 391 -23.95 -11.13 -34.42
CA ARG A 391 -23.50 -12.36 -35.06
C ARG A 391 -22.89 -13.22 -33.98
N ASP A 392 -23.69 -14.13 -33.45
CA ASP A 392 -23.22 -15.49 -33.17
C ASP A 392 -24.33 -16.48 -33.52
N PRO A 393 -23.99 -17.67 -34.04
CA PRO A 393 -24.96 -18.65 -34.52
C PRO A 393 -25.40 -19.63 -33.43
N THR A 394 -26.50 -20.32 -33.73
CA THR A 394 -27.20 -21.34 -32.93
C THR A 394 -28.15 -20.79 -31.87
N ALA A 395 -29.37 -21.32 -31.86
CA ALA A 395 -30.53 -20.79 -31.16
C ALA A 395 -31.48 -21.93 -30.75
N SER A 396 -32.17 -21.76 -29.62
CA SER A 396 -33.54 -22.25 -29.36
C SER A 396 -34.00 -21.71 -28.00
N ASN A 397 -34.97 -20.79 -27.98
CA ASN A 397 -36.40 -21.05 -27.74
C ASN A 397 -36.75 -21.51 -26.31
N PHE A 398 -37.41 -20.65 -25.52
CA PHE A 398 -38.82 -20.86 -25.15
C PHE A 398 -39.51 -19.56 -24.67
N SER A 399 -40.83 -19.63 -24.46
CA SER A 399 -41.74 -18.48 -24.56
C SER A 399 -42.42 -18.02 -23.27
N SER A 400 -42.65 -16.70 -23.19
CA SER A 400 -43.86 -16.02 -22.66
C SER A 400 -44.49 -16.46 -21.32
N GLY A 401 -44.48 -15.54 -20.35
CA GLY A 401 -45.41 -15.54 -19.21
C GLY A 401 -45.78 -14.11 -18.81
N SER A 402 -46.98 -13.66 -19.16
CA SER A 402 -47.52 -12.34 -18.77
C SER A 402 -48.47 -12.51 -17.59
N ASN A 403 -48.38 -11.63 -16.58
CA ASN A 403 -49.53 -10.85 -16.08
C ASN A 403 -49.21 -10.00 -14.83
N ASN A 404 -49.76 -8.77 -14.84
CA ASN A 404 -50.25 -7.97 -13.71
C ASN A 404 -49.31 -7.66 -12.52
N GLY A 405 -49.24 -6.43 -12.00
CA GLY A 405 -49.99 -5.21 -12.35
C GLY A 405 -50.03 -4.25 -11.15
N GLU A 406 -50.40 -2.99 -11.41
CA GLU A 406 -50.57 -1.92 -10.42
C GLU A 406 -49.28 -1.41 -9.70
N LEU A 407 -49.12 -0.13 -9.36
CA LEU A 407 -50.02 1.02 -9.52
C LEU A 407 -49.22 2.30 -9.84
N LEU A 408 -49.72 3.07 -10.82
CA LEU A 408 -49.33 4.47 -11.10
C LEU A 408 -49.62 5.37 -9.86
N ARG A 409 -49.15 6.63 -9.70
CA ARG A 409 -49.12 7.73 -10.69
C ARG A 409 -48.56 9.03 -10.06
N SER A 410 -48.32 10.03 -10.92
CA SER A 410 -48.56 11.48 -10.67
C SER A 410 -47.50 12.27 -9.87
N ILE A 411 -47.17 13.55 -10.15
CA ILE A 411 -47.74 14.60 -11.03
C ILE A 411 -46.61 15.43 -11.73
N LEU A 412 -46.89 15.95 -12.92
CA LEU A 412 -46.16 17.04 -13.61
C LEU A 412 -46.93 18.36 -13.47
N MET A 413 -46.26 19.51 -13.21
CA MET A 413 -46.43 20.80 -13.94
C MET A 413 -45.67 22.01 -13.33
N PRO A 414 -45.15 22.97 -14.15
CA PRO A 414 -44.59 24.30 -13.76
C PRO A 414 -45.71 25.40 -13.76
N PRO A 415 -45.54 26.73 -13.41
CA PRO A 415 -44.49 27.65 -13.94
C PRO A 415 -44.19 29.02 -13.19
N LYS A 416 -43.46 29.92 -13.90
CA LYS A 416 -43.34 31.42 -13.78
C LYS A 416 -42.45 32.03 -12.68
N GLY A 417 -41.78 33.14 -13.02
CA GLY A 417 -40.89 33.91 -12.14
C GLY A 417 -41.10 35.43 -12.17
N ARG A 418 -40.48 36.14 -11.22
CA ARG A 418 -40.37 37.62 -11.15
C ARG A 418 -39.32 38.06 -10.11
N ASN A 419 -38.56 39.11 -10.40
CA ASN A 419 -37.73 39.92 -9.48
C ASN A 419 -38.29 41.37 -9.49
N PRO A 420 -37.93 42.33 -8.59
CA PRO A 420 -36.86 42.32 -7.56
C PRO A 420 -37.20 42.92 -6.14
N ASN A 421 -36.44 42.52 -5.10
CA ASN A 421 -35.98 43.30 -3.89
C ASN A 421 -36.97 44.05 -2.93
N PRO A 422 -36.56 44.48 -1.71
CA PRO A 422 -35.45 44.01 -0.83
C PRO A 422 -35.80 43.91 0.70
N SER A 423 -35.45 42.82 1.41
CA SER A 423 -35.50 42.80 2.89
C SER A 423 -34.54 41.82 3.62
N GLY A 424 -33.23 42.07 3.49
CA GLY A 424 -32.44 42.26 4.72
C GLY A 424 -31.86 41.08 5.53
N LEU A 425 -31.57 39.89 4.97
CA LEU A 425 -30.79 38.87 5.73
C LEU A 425 -29.26 39.13 5.71
N GLY A 426 -28.72 39.57 4.57
CA GLY A 426 -27.27 39.84 4.42
C GLY A 426 -26.72 40.88 5.40
N ARG A 427 -27.55 41.83 5.84
CA ARG A 427 -27.18 42.87 6.80
C ARG A 427 -27.03 42.33 8.23
N ALA A 428 -27.71 41.23 8.58
CA ALA A 428 -27.52 40.53 9.85
C ALA A 428 -26.20 39.74 9.87
N ILE A 429 -25.84 39.09 8.76
CA ILE A 429 -24.59 38.32 8.61
C ILE A 429 -23.37 39.26 8.57
N ILE A 430 -23.47 40.40 7.87
CA ILE A 430 -22.44 41.45 7.87
C ILE A 430 -22.24 42.03 9.28
N ASN A 431 -23.33 42.31 10.02
CA ASN A 431 -23.23 42.79 11.40
C ASN A 431 -22.66 41.74 12.37
N LYS A 432 -22.86 40.45 12.13
CA LYS A 432 -22.21 39.37 12.89
C LYS A 432 -20.70 39.32 12.60
N LYS A 433 -20.31 39.24 11.33
CA LYS A 433 -18.89 39.28 10.92
C LYS A 433 -18.16 40.53 11.40
N ALA A 434 -18.79 41.71 11.37
CA ALA A 434 -18.19 42.95 11.88
C ALA A 434 -18.04 42.99 13.41
N LYS A 435 -18.86 42.22 14.15
CA LYS A 435 -18.74 42.07 15.60
C LYS A 435 -17.63 41.08 15.96
N ASP A 436 -17.57 39.96 15.24
CA ASP A 436 -16.53 38.94 15.41
C ASP A 436 -15.14 39.51 15.03
N ALA A 437 -15.06 40.32 13.97
CA ALA A 437 -13.84 41.03 13.55
C ALA A 437 -13.36 42.11 14.53
N ARG A 438 -14.23 42.63 15.43
CA ARG A 438 -13.81 43.53 16.52
C ARG A 438 -13.21 42.75 17.69
N ILE A 439 -13.78 41.59 18.02
CA ILE A 439 -13.27 40.74 19.12
C ILE A 439 -11.88 40.20 18.78
N ALA A 440 -11.62 39.85 17.51
CA ALA A 440 -10.30 39.45 17.03
C ALA A 440 -9.24 40.58 17.06
N HIS A 441 -9.65 41.85 17.25
CA HIS A 441 -8.76 43.01 17.10
C HIS A 441 -8.15 43.52 18.43
N GLU A 442 -8.54 42.96 19.58
CA GLU A 442 -8.15 43.44 20.92
C GLU A 442 -7.15 42.53 21.67
N THR A 443 -6.82 41.34 21.17
CA THR A 443 -5.79 40.47 21.77
C THR A 443 -4.80 39.95 20.73
N GLY A 444 -3.86 40.81 20.32
CA GLY A 444 -2.78 40.42 19.41
C GLY A 444 -1.55 39.89 20.15
N ILE A 445 -1.20 38.62 19.90
CA ILE A 445 0.16 38.10 20.04
C ILE A 445 0.45 37.27 18.77
N TYR A 446 1.62 37.50 18.17
CA TYR A 446 2.07 36.83 16.95
C TYR A 446 2.78 35.51 17.29
N THR A 447 2.16 34.38 16.97
CA THR A 447 2.86 33.10 16.70
C THR A 447 2.18 32.40 15.53
N THR A 448 2.90 31.52 14.84
CA THR A 448 2.42 30.77 13.67
C THR A 448 1.19 29.93 14.03
N ASP A 449 0.07 30.11 13.32
CA ASP A 449 -1.14 29.30 13.51
C ASP A 449 -0.79 27.81 13.36
N PRO A 450 -0.96 26.99 14.42
CA PRO A 450 -0.82 25.55 14.29
C PRO A 450 -2.07 25.02 13.57
N GLU A 451 -1.88 24.34 12.44
CA GLU A 451 -2.93 23.46 11.94
C GLU A 451 -3.37 22.53 13.06
N SER A 452 -4.69 22.45 13.29
CA SER A 452 -5.30 21.57 14.28
C SER A 452 -4.61 20.20 14.29
N THR A 453 -4.00 19.86 15.43
CA THR A 453 -3.33 18.57 15.67
C THR A 453 -4.30 17.45 15.32
N ARG A 454 -4.13 16.88 14.11
CA ARG A 454 -5.01 15.87 13.56
C ARG A 454 -4.98 14.62 14.46
N LEU A 455 -6.00 13.76 14.36
CA LEU A 455 -6.09 12.48 15.08
C LEU A 455 -5.02 11.48 14.61
N GLN A 456 -3.79 11.74 15.02
CA GLN A 456 -2.61 10.91 14.83
C GLN A 456 -2.17 10.40 16.21
N SER A 457 -1.86 9.10 16.30
CA SER A 457 -1.25 8.52 17.49
C SER A 457 0.22 8.91 17.54
N ILE A 458 0.66 9.47 18.68
CA ILE A 458 2.03 9.95 18.87
C ILE A 458 2.58 9.28 20.12
N THR A 459 3.33 8.19 19.91
CA THR A 459 3.93 7.38 20.98
C THR A 459 5.42 7.68 21.20
N GLN A 460 6.06 8.36 20.25
CA GLN A 460 7.46 8.83 20.33
C GLN A 460 7.59 10.18 19.61
N GLU A 461 8.26 11.13 20.27
CA GLU A 461 8.62 12.45 19.74
C GLU A 461 10.12 12.67 19.90
N ARG A 462 10.70 13.64 19.18
CA ARG A 462 12.05 14.13 19.50
C ARG A 462 11.95 15.13 20.66
N ASP A 463 13.02 15.31 21.43
CA ASP A 463 13.07 16.22 22.58
C ASP A 463 12.59 17.65 22.25
N LEU A 464 12.86 18.13 21.02
CA LEU A 464 12.39 19.43 20.53
C LEU A 464 10.88 19.45 20.26
N ASP A 465 10.34 18.40 19.64
CA ASP A 465 8.92 18.29 19.29
C ASP A 465 8.08 18.12 20.58
N GLU A 466 8.58 17.34 21.53
CA GLU A 466 8.01 17.23 22.89
C GLU A 466 7.96 18.58 23.60
N PHE A 467 9.05 19.35 23.54
CA PHE A 467 9.12 20.69 24.14
C PHE A 467 8.08 21.62 23.52
N LEU A 468 7.98 21.66 22.19
CA LEU A 468 7.00 22.48 21.45
C LEU A 468 5.57 22.08 21.81
N ASN A 469 5.21 20.80 21.74
CA ASN A 469 3.86 20.31 22.07
C ASN A 469 3.49 20.58 23.53
N THR A 470 4.46 20.55 24.45
CA THR A 470 4.23 20.89 25.86
C THR A 470 4.01 22.39 26.06
N ALA A 471 4.74 23.25 25.36
CA ALA A 471 4.53 24.70 25.37
C ALA A 471 3.15 25.09 24.79
N THR A 472 2.74 24.47 23.69
CA THR A 472 1.41 24.67 23.08
C THR A 472 0.28 24.23 24.02
N LEU A 473 0.40 23.09 24.70
CA LEU A 473 -0.59 22.63 25.68
C LEU A 473 -0.66 23.54 26.92
N ALA A 474 0.47 24.09 27.36
CA ALA A 474 0.53 25.04 28.47
C ALA A 474 0.03 26.46 28.10
N GLY A 475 -0.13 26.76 26.81
CA GLY A 475 -0.54 28.09 26.33
C GLY A 475 0.47 29.19 26.64
N VAL A 476 1.77 28.86 26.69
CA VAL A 476 2.86 29.81 27.02
C VAL A 476 3.70 30.13 25.79
N ASP A 477 3.84 31.42 25.49
CA ASP A 477 4.77 31.89 24.48
C ASP A 477 6.23 31.70 24.93
N PHE A 478 7.12 31.60 23.94
CA PHE A 478 8.49 31.10 24.03
C PHE A 478 9.41 31.94 24.94
N THR A 479 9.26 31.76 26.26
CA THR A 479 10.10 32.35 27.30
C THR A 479 10.83 31.23 28.04
N ALA A 480 12.17 31.26 27.98
CA ALA A 480 12.96 30.05 28.12
C ALA A 480 13.23 29.62 29.58
N GLU A 481 12.61 28.53 30.03
CA GLU A 481 13.14 27.71 31.13
C GLU A 481 14.19 26.71 30.60
N ARG A 482 15.36 27.22 30.20
CA ARG A 482 16.56 26.40 29.91
C ARG A 482 17.13 25.80 31.19
N ARG A 483 16.48 24.79 31.78
CA ARG A 483 16.85 24.27 33.12
C ARG A 483 17.22 22.79 33.26
N ASN A 484 17.20 21.97 32.20
CA ASN A 484 17.76 20.61 32.23
C ASN A 484 18.59 20.29 30.97
N VAL A 485 19.89 20.60 31.01
CA VAL A 485 20.87 20.02 30.05
C VAL A 485 21.47 18.78 30.69
N LYS A 486 20.93 17.60 30.36
CA LYS A 486 21.42 16.31 30.86
C LYS A 486 22.62 15.88 30.01
N ILE A 487 23.84 16.11 30.50
CA ILE A 487 25.06 15.65 29.82
C ILE A 487 25.12 14.12 29.94
N ILE A 488 24.87 13.41 28.85
CA ILE A 488 25.02 11.95 28.79
C ILE A 488 26.52 11.63 28.74
N ALA A 489 27.13 11.48 29.92
CA ALA A 489 28.47 10.92 30.04
C ALA A 489 28.40 9.41 29.73
N ALA A 490 28.79 9.03 28.52
CA ALA A 490 28.90 7.62 28.13
C ALA A 490 30.08 6.96 28.86
N THR A 491 29.84 6.37 30.03
CA THR A 491 30.81 5.55 30.75
C THR A 491 31.12 4.29 29.97
N ALA A 492 32.29 4.26 29.34
CA ALA A 492 32.75 3.16 28.52
C ALA A 492 33.33 2.00 29.36
N ASN A 493 32.46 1.08 29.79
CA ASN A 493 32.88 -0.27 30.22
C ASN A 493 32.65 -1.25 29.05
N ALA A 494 33.72 -1.84 28.54
CA ALA A 494 33.73 -2.49 27.22
C ALA A 494 33.40 -4.00 27.22
N HIS A 495 32.74 -4.52 28.26
CA HIS A 495 32.53 -5.96 28.48
C HIS A 495 31.11 -6.36 28.91
N GLN A 496 30.14 -5.44 28.89
CA GLN A 496 28.72 -5.75 29.07
C GLN A 496 27.90 -4.88 28.11
N ASN A 497 26.82 -5.43 27.55
CA ASN A 497 25.92 -4.70 26.66
C ASN A 497 25.20 -3.57 27.43
N PRO A 498 25.40 -2.26 27.12
CA PRO A 498 24.85 -1.14 27.91
C PRO A 498 23.32 -0.99 27.92
N TYR A 499 22.60 -1.94 27.34
CA TYR A 499 21.17 -1.90 27.04
C TYR A 499 20.40 -3.12 27.58
N LEU A 500 21.10 -4.04 28.24
CA LEU A 500 20.54 -5.18 28.96
C LEU A 500 20.94 -5.06 30.43
N LEU A 501 20.01 -5.37 31.32
CA LEU A 501 20.25 -5.39 32.77
C LEU A 501 20.85 -6.75 33.13
N SER A 502 21.77 -6.79 34.09
CA SER A 502 22.14 -8.06 34.73
C SER A 502 20.95 -8.61 35.54
N GLU A 503 20.88 -9.93 35.81
CA GLU A 503 19.77 -10.51 36.58
C GLU A 503 19.55 -9.83 37.95
N GLU A 504 20.63 -9.38 38.60
CA GLU A 504 20.54 -8.66 39.88
C GLU A 504 19.92 -7.26 39.69
N GLU A 505 20.36 -6.52 38.68
CA GLU A 505 19.79 -5.22 38.33
C GLU A 505 18.33 -5.34 37.87
N GLU A 506 17.99 -6.38 37.11
CA GLU A 506 16.62 -6.69 36.71
C GLU A 506 15.73 -6.96 37.92
N ARG A 507 16.16 -7.81 38.87
CA ARG A 507 15.41 -8.05 40.12
C ARG A 507 15.24 -6.77 40.95
N THR A 508 16.25 -5.90 41.04
CA THR A 508 16.11 -4.62 41.74
C THR A 508 15.20 -3.62 41.02
N THR A 509 15.22 -3.59 39.68
CA THR A 509 14.32 -2.73 38.90
C THR A 509 12.89 -3.22 38.99
N LEU A 510 12.60 -4.51 38.81
CA LEU A 510 11.27 -5.11 39.01
C LEU A 510 10.70 -4.81 40.41
N ARG A 511 11.54 -4.84 41.46
CA ARG A 511 11.12 -4.42 42.80
C ARG A 511 10.77 -2.92 42.87
N LYS A 512 11.61 -2.04 42.34
CA LYS A 512 11.33 -0.59 42.30
C LYS A 512 10.06 -0.26 41.48
N GLN A 513 9.81 -1.04 40.42
CA GLN A 513 8.59 -0.94 39.61
C GLN A 513 7.34 -1.35 40.40
N SER A 514 7.40 -2.45 41.17
CA SER A 514 6.26 -2.88 41.99
C SER A 514 5.93 -1.88 43.10
N GLU A 515 6.94 -1.29 43.73
CA GLU A 515 6.80 -0.23 44.74
C GLU A 515 6.17 1.06 44.16
N ASN A 516 6.44 1.40 42.89
CA ASN A 516 5.92 2.62 42.24
C ASN A 516 4.67 2.42 41.37
N LYS A 517 4.14 1.19 41.27
CA LYS A 517 3.03 0.82 40.36
C LYS A 517 1.81 1.73 40.45
N GLN A 518 1.47 2.21 41.65
CA GLN A 518 0.29 3.08 41.89
C GLN A 518 0.42 4.51 41.34
N ARG A 519 1.62 4.95 40.93
CA ARG A 519 1.85 6.25 40.28
C ARG A 519 1.58 6.22 38.77
N LEU A 520 1.60 5.03 38.15
CA LEU A 520 1.26 4.84 36.74
C LEU A 520 -0.27 4.77 36.57
N ARG A 521 -0.89 5.94 36.46
CA ARG A 521 -2.34 6.07 36.22
C ARG A 521 -2.63 6.51 34.79
N VAL A 522 -3.80 6.17 34.26
CA VAL A 522 -4.34 6.72 33.02
C VAL A 522 -5.00 8.08 33.30
N PRO A 523 -4.94 9.06 32.37
CA PRO A 523 -5.44 10.40 32.60
C PRO A 523 -6.96 10.35 32.85
N ARG A 524 -7.36 10.72 34.06
CA ARG A 524 -8.77 10.82 34.47
C ARG A 524 -9.39 12.07 33.84
N ARG A 525 -10.59 11.95 33.25
CA ARG A 525 -11.30 13.11 32.71
C ARG A 525 -11.77 13.99 33.88
N PRO A 526 -11.60 15.32 33.84
CA PRO A 526 -12.22 16.20 34.81
C PRO A 526 -13.75 16.14 34.72
N SER A 527 -14.43 16.30 35.86
CA SER A 527 -15.89 16.37 35.93
C SER A 527 -16.41 17.54 35.10
N TRP A 528 -17.26 17.26 34.11
CA TRP A 528 -17.80 18.26 33.19
C TRP A 528 -19.31 18.37 33.28
N THR A 529 -19.83 19.54 32.90
CA THR A 529 -21.26 19.84 32.88
C THR A 529 -21.67 20.32 31.49
N LYS A 530 -22.85 19.93 31.02
CA LYS A 530 -23.55 20.44 29.83
C LYS A 530 -23.78 21.95 29.89
N ASN A 531 -23.82 22.50 31.11
CA ASN A 531 -23.84 23.95 31.37
C ASN A 531 -22.48 24.65 31.17
N MET A 532 -21.38 23.90 31.06
CA MET A 532 -20.03 24.43 30.86
C MET A 532 -19.81 24.92 29.42
N ARG A 533 -19.02 25.98 29.24
CA ARG A 533 -18.62 26.44 27.91
C ARG A 533 -17.59 25.49 27.29
N THR A 534 -17.67 25.27 25.98
CA THR A 534 -16.74 24.42 25.23
C THR A 534 -15.26 24.76 25.47
N ALA A 535 -14.91 26.05 25.45
CA ALA A 535 -13.54 26.52 25.71
C ALA A 535 -13.08 26.32 27.18
N GLN A 536 -14.01 26.29 28.13
CA GLN A 536 -13.70 25.99 29.53
C GLN A 536 -13.45 24.50 29.72
N LEU A 537 -14.25 23.64 29.08
CA LEU A 537 -14.06 22.19 29.08
C LEU A 537 -12.73 21.80 28.39
N ASP A 538 -12.45 22.36 27.21
CA ASP A 538 -11.19 22.13 26.49
C ASP A 538 -9.97 22.50 27.34
N ARG A 539 -10.04 23.64 28.04
CA ARG A 539 -8.99 24.06 28.98
C ARG A 539 -8.84 23.09 30.17
N GLN A 540 -9.93 22.70 30.81
CA GLN A 540 -9.87 21.76 31.95
C GLN A 540 -9.31 20.39 31.54
N GLU A 541 -9.69 19.88 30.37
CA GLU A 541 -9.14 18.63 29.82
C GLU A 541 -7.65 18.74 29.52
N LYS A 542 -7.19 19.87 28.94
CA LYS A 542 -5.76 20.15 28.70
C LYS A 542 -4.96 20.30 29.98
N ASP A 543 -5.47 21.06 30.95
CA ASP A 543 -4.82 21.27 32.26
C ASP A 543 -4.66 19.93 33.01
N ALA A 544 -5.70 19.09 33.03
CA ALA A 544 -5.66 17.75 33.65
C ALA A 544 -4.70 16.79 32.92
N PHE A 545 -4.68 16.82 31.58
CA PHE A 545 -3.77 16.02 30.77
C PHE A 545 -2.30 16.44 30.95
N LEU A 546 -2.04 17.75 31.07
CA LEU A 546 -0.70 18.29 31.26
C LEU A 546 -0.14 17.97 32.66
N GLU A 547 -0.99 18.01 33.71
CA GLU A 547 -0.59 17.59 35.05
C GLU A 547 -0.27 16.08 35.11
N TRP A 548 -1.06 15.25 34.41
CA TRP A 548 -0.76 13.83 34.23
C TRP A 548 0.59 13.61 33.52
N ARG A 549 0.89 14.37 32.45
CA ARG A 549 2.20 14.31 31.77
C ARG A 549 3.37 14.68 32.68
N ARG A 550 3.22 15.70 33.55
CA ARG A 550 4.23 16.06 34.56
C ARG A 550 4.53 14.90 35.51
N GLY A 551 3.49 14.22 36.01
CA GLY A 551 3.65 13.06 36.89
C GLY A 551 4.42 11.89 36.27
N LEU A 552 4.28 11.67 34.95
CA LEU A 552 5.08 10.69 34.21
C LEU A 552 6.50 11.18 33.93
N ALA A 553 6.69 12.46 33.59
CA ALA A 553 8.01 13.05 33.39
C ALA A 553 8.88 12.96 34.66
N GLU A 554 8.30 13.18 35.85
CA GLU A 554 9.01 12.97 37.12
C GLU A 554 9.55 11.54 37.28
N LEU A 555 8.77 10.52 36.90
CA LEU A 555 9.17 9.11 36.99
C LEU A 555 10.33 8.78 36.02
N GLN A 556 10.35 9.41 34.85
CA GLN A 556 11.42 9.23 33.86
C GLN A 556 12.70 9.99 34.24
N ASP A 557 12.57 11.25 34.69
CA ASP A 557 13.73 12.12 34.90
C ASP A 557 14.42 11.92 36.25
N ARG A 558 13.63 11.81 37.34
CA ARG A 558 14.12 11.70 38.72
C ARG A 558 14.40 10.26 39.10
N ASP A 559 13.45 9.38 38.82
CA ASP A 559 13.48 7.98 39.27
C ASP A 559 14.11 7.03 38.21
N GLN A 560 14.46 7.56 37.02
CA GLN A 560 15.14 6.88 35.91
C GLN A 560 14.43 5.63 35.37
N PHE A 561 13.10 5.55 35.48
CA PHE A 561 12.35 4.42 34.94
C PHE A 561 12.22 4.47 33.41
N LEU A 562 12.49 3.34 32.76
CA LEU A 562 12.06 3.11 31.38
C LEU A 562 10.55 2.82 31.37
N LEU A 563 9.79 3.61 30.61
CA LEU A 563 8.37 3.42 30.40
C LEU A 563 8.08 2.91 28.99
N THR A 564 6.94 2.24 28.82
CA THR A 564 6.33 2.00 27.51
C THR A 564 6.12 3.32 26.75
N PRO A 565 6.16 3.29 25.40
CA PRO A 565 5.90 4.47 24.57
C PRO A 565 4.40 4.80 24.59
N PHE A 566 3.98 5.60 25.58
CA PHE A 566 2.58 5.93 25.80
C PHE A 566 2.06 7.01 24.84
N GLU A 567 0.75 7.05 24.63
CA GLU A 567 0.09 8.04 23.78
C GLU A 567 0.21 9.47 24.35
N ARG A 568 0.73 10.41 23.57
CA ARG A 568 0.91 11.82 23.95
C ARG A 568 -0.14 12.77 23.37
N ASN A 569 -0.94 12.34 22.40
CA ASN A 569 -2.01 13.15 21.82
C ASN A 569 -3.29 13.08 22.67
N ILE A 570 -3.71 14.23 23.24
CA ILE A 570 -4.96 14.35 24.01
C ILE A 570 -6.20 13.95 23.20
N GLU A 571 -6.21 14.12 21.87
CA GLU A 571 -7.36 13.75 21.03
C GLU A 571 -7.63 12.24 21.00
N VAL A 572 -6.60 11.41 21.22
CA VAL A 572 -6.74 9.96 21.30
C VAL A 572 -7.30 9.56 22.69
N TRP A 573 -6.82 10.20 23.76
CA TRP A 573 -7.38 10.04 25.11
C TRP A 573 -8.84 10.53 25.21
N ARG A 574 -9.20 11.59 24.48
CA ARG A 574 -10.59 12.02 24.30
C ARG A 574 -11.48 10.94 23.68
N GLN A 575 -10.95 10.08 22.80
CA GLN A 575 -11.73 8.93 22.30
C GLN A 575 -11.93 7.88 23.39
N LEU A 576 -10.89 7.56 24.17
CA LEU A 576 -11.04 6.63 25.30
C LEU A 576 -12.09 7.12 26.31
N TRP A 577 -12.06 8.39 26.70
CA TRP A 577 -13.07 8.96 27.60
C TRP A 577 -14.51 8.82 27.05
N ARG A 578 -14.71 9.06 25.75
CA ARG A 578 -16.01 8.87 25.08
C ARG A 578 -16.47 7.41 25.10
N VAL A 579 -15.56 6.44 24.97
CA VAL A 579 -15.88 5.00 25.09
C VAL A 579 -16.30 4.66 26.51
N LEU A 580 -15.50 5.08 27.51
CA LEU A 580 -15.74 4.76 28.93
C LEU A 580 -17.06 5.35 29.44
N GLU A 581 -17.40 6.57 29.05
CA GLU A 581 -18.67 7.22 29.44
C GLU A 581 -19.89 6.54 28.81
N ARG A 582 -19.81 6.19 27.51
CA ARG A 582 -20.93 5.62 26.74
C ARG A 582 -21.15 4.12 26.95
N SER A 583 -20.19 3.40 27.52
CA SER A 583 -20.28 1.95 27.71
C SER A 583 -20.73 1.56 29.13
N HIS A 584 -21.45 0.45 29.20
CA HIS A 584 -21.94 -0.17 30.44
C HIS A 584 -21.01 -1.30 30.88
N LEU A 585 -20.47 -2.02 29.88
CA LEU A 585 -19.45 -3.06 30.02
C LEU A 585 -18.22 -2.61 29.22
N VAL A 586 -17.05 -2.58 29.85
CA VAL A 586 -15.77 -2.29 29.19
C VAL A 586 -14.96 -3.59 29.09
N VAL A 587 -14.65 -4.00 27.87
CA VAL A 587 -13.87 -5.21 27.59
C VAL A 587 -12.46 -4.81 27.22
N GLN A 588 -11.49 -5.23 28.03
CA GLN A 588 -10.07 -5.07 27.73
C GLN A 588 -9.57 -6.29 26.96
N ILE A 589 -9.13 -6.08 25.72
CA ILE A 589 -8.61 -7.15 24.86
C ILE A 589 -7.09 -7.25 25.02
N VAL A 590 -6.60 -8.44 25.35
CA VAL A 590 -5.18 -8.74 25.58
C VAL A 590 -4.70 -9.90 24.70
N ASP A 591 -3.40 -9.93 24.40
CA ASP A 591 -2.75 -11.02 23.65
C ASP A 591 -2.40 -12.18 24.59
N ALA A 592 -2.85 -13.39 24.25
CA ALA A 592 -2.65 -14.60 25.04
C ALA A 592 -1.17 -14.95 25.33
N ARG A 593 -0.21 -14.45 24.54
CA ARG A 593 1.23 -14.71 24.75
C ARG A 593 1.81 -13.97 25.96
N ASN A 594 1.26 -12.82 26.33
CA ASN A 594 1.67 -12.05 27.51
C ASN A 594 0.49 -11.22 28.07
N PRO A 595 -0.52 -11.87 28.67
CA PRO A 595 -1.75 -11.19 29.05
C PRO A 595 -1.53 -10.15 30.17
N LEU A 596 -0.50 -10.31 31.01
CA LEU A 596 -0.19 -9.36 32.08
C LEU A 596 0.33 -8.02 31.55
N ARG A 597 1.12 -8.03 30.47
CA ARG A 597 1.69 -6.80 29.90
C ARG A 597 0.69 -6.00 29.07
N PHE A 598 -0.23 -6.66 28.39
CA PHE A 598 -1.31 -5.95 27.67
C PHE A 598 -2.49 -5.51 28.57
N ARG A 599 -2.53 -5.98 29.83
CA ARG A 599 -3.55 -5.62 30.82
C ARG A 599 -3.22 -4.30 31.54
N CYS A 600 -4.22 -3.48 31.83
CA CYS A 600 -4.06 -2.24 32.60
C CYS A 600 -4.99 -2.24 33.82
N GLU A 601 -4.44 -2.57 34.99
CA GLU A 601 -5.19 -2.60 36.27
C GLU A 601 -5.79 -1.24 36.64
N ASP A 602 -5.09 -0.12 36.36
CA ASP A 602 -5.64 1.21 36.64
C ASP A 602 -6.82 1.58 35.72
N LEU A 603 -6.93 0.98 34.53
CA LEU A 603 -8.13 1.13 33.70
C LEU A 603 -9.34 0.42 34.33
N GLU A 604 -9.15 -0.75 34.92
CA GLU A 604 -10.22 -1.46 35.65
C GLU A 604 -10.71 -0.64 36.86
N ALA A 605 -9.78 -0.03 37.61
CA ALA A 605 -10.11 0.92 38.67
C ALA A 605 -10.83 2.17 38.11
N TYR A 606 -10.37 2.72 36.98
CA TYR A 606 -11.01 3.88 36.36
C TYR A 606 -12.46 3.58 35.96
N VAL A 607 -12.75 2.41 35.38
CA VAL A 607 -14.12 2.00 35.00
C VAL A 607 -15.06 2.01 36.21
N GLN A 608 -14.57 1.68 37.41
CA GLN A 608 -15.35 1.74 38.66
C GLN A 608 -15.53 3.18 39.17
N ASP A 609 -14.55 4.05 38.95
CA ASP A 609 -14.56 5.47 39.32
C ASP A 609 -15.41 6.36 38.38
N VAL A 610 -15.64 5.98 37.11
CA VAL A 610 -16.37 6.80 36.12
C VAL A 610 -17.85 6.94 36.48
N GLU A 611 -18.22 8.15 36.91
CA GLU A 611 -19.60 8.63 37.01
C GLU A 611 -20.06 9.21 35.65
N GLY A 612 -21.32 9.02 35.29
CA GLY A 612 -21.84 9.38 33.95
C GLY A 612 -21.88 10.88 33.68
N ALA A 613 -21.74 11.26 32.41
CA ALA A 613 -21.85 12.65 31.95
C ALA A 613 -23.25 13.25 32.27
N GLU A 614 -23.27 14.54 32.64
CA GLU A 614 -24.42 15.29 33.17
C GLU A 614 -25.81 14.86 32.63
N GLY A 615 -26.44 13.89 33.32
CA GLY A 615 -27.67 13.24 32.89
C GLY A 615 -28.04 12.06 33.81
N GLU A 616 -27.08 11.19 34.11
CA GLU A 616 -27.28 10.06 35.04
C GLU A 616 -27.19 10.49 36.52
N ALA A 617 -28.08 11.38 36.97
CA ALA A 617 -28.20 11.78 38.38
C ALA A 617 -28.76 10.63 39.24
N GLY A 618 -27.96 9.57 39.39
CA GLY A 618 -28.35 8.29 39.99
C GLY A 618 -27.37 7.14 39.76
N THR A 619 -26.38 7.27 38.85
CA THR A 619 -25.32 6.26 38.70
C THR A 619 -24.12 6.54 39.60
N GLY A 620 -24.23 6.11 40.86
CA GLY A 620 -23.09 6.07 41.77
C GLY A 620 -21.97 5.13 41.30
N LYS A 621 -20.80 5.30 41.89
CA LYS A 621 -19.57 4.54 41.61
C LYS A 621 -19.77 3.03 41.60
N GLY A 622 -19.04 2.33 40.74
CA GLY A 622 -19.02 0.86 40.66
C GLY A 622 -20.18 0.20 39.90
N LYS A 623 -21.03 0.95 39.19
CA LYS A 623 -22.09 0.36 38.33
C LYS A 623 -21.57 -0.22 37.01
N ARG A 624 -20.60 0.44 36.37
CA ARG A 624 -19.94 -0.06 35.15
C ARG A 624 -19.06 -1.27 35.50
N ARG A 625 -18.99 -2.25 34.60
CA ARG A 625 -18.20 -3.49 34.81
C ARG A 625 -17.05 -3.59 33.80
N SER A 626 -15.94 -4.20 34.22
CA SER A 626 -14.83 -4.60 33.36
C SER A 626 -14.84 -6.11 33.09
N LEU A 627 -14.31 -6.52 31.94
CA LEU A 627 -14.09 -7.90 31.52
C LEU A 627 -12.76 -8.00 30.75
N LEU A 628 -11.96 -9.03 31.02
CA LEU A 628 -10.72 -9.29 30.30
C LEU A 628 -10.96 -10.32 29.18
N LEU A 629 -10.74 -9.94 27.92
CA LEU A 629 -10.86 -10.86 26.77
C LEU A 629 -9.47 -11.25 26.28
N ILE A 630 -9.09 -12.50 26.54
CA ILE A 630 -7.79 -13.06 26.16
C ILE A 630 -7.91 -13.60 24.74
N ASN A 631 -7.45 -12.81 23.78
CA ASN A 631 -7.49 -13.13 22.35
C ASN A 631 -6.23 -13.87 21.89
N LYS A 632 -6.32 -14.58 20.76
CA LYS A 632 -5.30 -15.51 20.24
C LYS A 632 -5.09 -16.75 21.14
N ALA A 633 -6.16 -17.20 21.80
CA ALA A 633 -6.14 -18.36 22.70
C ALA A 633 -5.79 -19.69 22.00
N ASP A 634 -5.86 -19.73 20.66
CA ASP A 634 -5.37 -20.79 19.78
C ASP A 634 -3.85 -21.04 19.87
N LEU A 635 -3.07 -20.01 20.26
CA LEU A 635 -1.63 -20.14 20.48
C LEU A 635 -1.27 -20.85 21.80
N LEU A 636 -2.24 -21.03 22.72
CA LEU A 636 -2.03 -21.65 24.03
C LEU A 636 -2.58 -23.09 24.09
N THR A 637 -1.77 -24.01 24.59
CA THR A 637 -2.22 -25.37 24.92
C THR A 637 -3.27 -25.35 26.04
N ALA A 638 -4.07 -26.42 26.16
CA ALA A 638 -5.07 -26.54 27.23
C ALA A 638 -4.44 -26.44 28.63
N ARG A 639 -3.26 -27.04 28.84
CA ARG A 639 -2.48 -26.95 30.08
C ARG A 639 -2.06 -25.51 30.40
N GLN A 640 -1.59 -24.77 29.40
CA GLN A 640 -1.22 -23.36 29.56
C GLN A 640 -2.44 -22.48 29.88
N ARG A 641 -3.58 -22.71 29.22
CA ARG A 641 -4.86 -22.01 29.52
C ARG A 641 -5.33 -22.26 30.94
N LYS A 642 -5.20 -23.48 31.46
CA LYS A 642 -5.54 -23.83 32.85
C LYS A 642 -4.70 -23.05 33.88
N LEU A 643 -3.38 -23.01 33.69
CA LEU A 643 -2.49 -22.24 34.57
C LEU A 643 -2.81 -20.73 34.58
N TRP A 644 -3.22 -20.17 33.44
CA TRP A 644 -3.72 -18.79 33.36
C TRP A 644 -5.10 -18.63 34.02
N ALA A 645 -6.03 -19.55 33.82
CA ALA A 645 -7.35 -19.54 34.43
C ALA A 645 -7.26 -19.53 35.97
N ASP A 646 -6.47 -20.44 36.55
CA ASP A 646 -6.25 -20.53 38.00
C ASP A 646 -5.62 -19.22 38.55
N TYR A 647 -4.65 -18.62 37.83
CA TYR A 647 -4.04 -17.34 38.20
C TYR A 647 -5.03 -16.15 38.23
N PHE A 648 -6.00 -16.12 37.30
CA PHE A 648 -7.01 -15.06 37.25
C PHE A 648 -8.15 -15.29 38.28
N ASP A 649 -8.54 -16.54 38.51
CA ASP A 649 -9.51 -16.94 39.55
C ASP A 649 -8.98 -16.56 40.95
N GLU A 650 -7.70 -16.84 41.26
CA GLU A 650 -7.02 -16.40 42.49
C GLU A 650 -7.15 -14.89 42.76
N ARG A 651 -7.23 -14.09 41.70
CA ARG A 651 -7.26 -12.62 41.74
C ARG A 651 -8.67 -12.06 41.54
N ASN A 652 -9.69 -12.93 41.47
CA ASN A 652 -11.09 -12.58 41.25
C ASN A 652 -11.29 -11.70 40.00
N VAL A 653 -10.56 -12.00 38.93
CA VAL A 653 -10.60 -11.27 37.65
C VAL A 653 -11.56 -11.99 36.71
N LYS A 654 -12.51 -11.28 36.11
CA LYS A 654 -13.36 -11.86 35.07
C LYS A 654 -12.59 -11.95 33.75
N TYR A 655 -12.37 -13.15 33.25
CA TYR A 655 -11.72 -13.41 31.96
C TYR A 655 -12.61 -14.25 31.04
N ALA A 656 -12.28 -14.23 29.74
CA ALA A 656 -12.77 -15.15 28.73
C ALA A 656 -11.66 -15.43 27.70
N PHE A 657 -11.54 -16.68 27.25
CA PHE A 657 -10.62 -17.05 26.17
C PHE A 657 -11.35 -17.01 24.83
N PHE A 658 -10.75 -16.34 23.84
CA PHE A 658 -11.31 -16.21 22.49
C PHE A 658 -10.21 -16.34 21.43
N SER A 659 -10.61 -16.79 20.24
CA SER A 659 -9.76 -16.77 19.06
C SER A 659 -10.55 -16.19 17.89
N ALA A 660 -10.24 -14.93 17.55
CA ALA A 660 -10.83 -14.29 16.38
C ALA A 660 -10.48 -15.05 15.08
N ALA A 661 -9.27 -15.62 14.99
CA ALA A 661 -8.80 -16.34 13.80
C ALA A 661 -9.54 -17.67 13.61
N ASN A 662 -9.77 -18.44 14.68
CA ASN A 662 -10.56 -19.67 14.61
C ASN A 662 -12.04 -19.34 14.28
N ALA A 663 -12.59 -18.27 14.88
CA ALA A 663 -13.95 -17.83 14.59
C ALA A 663 -14.14 -17.45 13.11
N THR A 664 -13.20 -16.70 12.50
CA THR A 664 -13.28 -16.37 11.07
C THR A 664 -13.10 -17.60 10.19
N ALA A 665 -12.13 -18.49 10.49
CA ALA A 665 -11.93 -19.70 9.71
C ALA A 665 -13.16 -20.63 9.70
N ILE A 666 -13.83 -20.78 10.85
CA ILE A 666 -15.09 -21.55 10.95
C ILE A 666 -16.23 -20.87 10.16
N GLN A 667 -16.30 -19.53 10.14
CA GLN A 667 -17.29 -18.79 9.35
C GLN A 667 -17.03 -18.92 7.84
N GLU A 668 -15.76 -18.84 7.41
CA GLU A 668 -15.33 -18.99 6.02
C GLU A 668 -15.61 -20.42 5.52
N ALA A 669 -15.18 -21.45 6.25
CA ALA A 669 -15.45 -22.86 5.90
C ALA A 669 -16.96 -23.18 5.82
N ARG A 670 -17.80 -22.59 6.70
CA ARG A 670 -19.26 -22.72 6.60
C ARG A 670 -19.85 -22.05 5.37
N ARG A 671 -19.27 -20.92 4.94
CA ARG A 671 -19.70 -20.21 3.73
C ARG A 671 -19.31 -20.96 2.47
N GLU A 672 -18.13 -21.57 2.45
CA GLU A 672 -17.67 -22.44 1.36
C GLU A 672 -18.53 -23.70 1.25
N ALA A 673 -18.82 -24.37 2.38
CA ALA A 673 -19.73 -25.51 2.41
C ALA A 673 -21.14 -25.15 1.90
N ALA A 674 -21.71 -24.04 2.36
CA ALA A 674 -23.02 -23.57 1.87
C ALA A 674 -23.00 -23.19 0.38
N ALA A 675 -21.90 -22.65 -0.14
CA ALA A 675 -21.75 -22.37 -1.57
C ALA A 675 -21.67 -23.65 -2.40
N ALA A 676 -20.96 -24.68 -1.90
CA ALA A 676 -20.91 -26.00 -2.53
C ALA A 676 -22.28 -26.72 -2.50
N GLU A 677 -23.04 -26.61 -1.42
CA GLU A 677 -24.41 -27.14 -1.35
C GLU A 677 -25.35 -26.48 -2.36
N VAL A 678 -25.24 -25.16 -2.58
CA VAL A 678 -26.00 -24.46 -3.63
C VAL A 678 -25.58 -24.92 -5.03
N GLN A 679 -24.28 -25.07 -5.30
CA GLN A 679 -23.79 -25.58 -6.58
C GLN A 679 -24.30 -27.01 -6.86
N GLN A 680 -24.31 -27.88 -5.85
CA GLN A 680 -24.88 -29.24 -5.99
C GLN A 680 -26.40 -29.24 -6.23
N GLN A 681 -27.13 -28.26 -5.70
CA GLN A 681 -28.57 -28.10 -5.99
C GLN A 681 -28.81 -27.57 -7.41
N ASP A 682 -27.99 -26.64 -7.90
CA ASP A 682 -28.05 -26.16 -9.27
C ASP A 682 -27.72 -27.28 -10.28
N GLU A 683 -26.68 -28.09 -10.01
CA GLU A 683 -26.34 -29.27 -10.81
C GLU A 683 -27.45 -30.34 -10.79
N ALA A 684 -28.03 -30.64 -9.63
CA ALA A 684 -29.15 -31.58 -9.52
C ALA A 684 -30.39 -31.13 -10.32
N THR A 685 -30.65 -29.82 -10.35
CA THR A 685 -31.76 -29.23 -11.11
C THR A 685 -31.52 -29.37 -12.62
N GLN A 686 -30.29 -29.13 -13.10
CA GLN A 686 -29.93 -29.31 -14.52
C GLN A 686 -29.98 -30.77 -14.98
N VAL A 687 -29.70 -31.74 -14.10
CA VAL A 687 -29.88 -33.18 -14.42
C VAL A 687 -31.36 -33.53 -14.59
N GLN A 688 -32.26 -32.85 -13.86
CA GLN A 688 -33.70 -33.09 -13.94
C GLN A 688 -34.32 -32.54 -15.25
N GLU A 689 -33.93 -31.33 -15.70
CA GLU A 689 -34.35 -30.79 -17.01
C GLU A 689 -33.87 -31.66 -18.19
N ASN A 690 -32.66 -32.24 -18.08
CA ASN A 690 -32.13 -33.17 -19.10
C ASN A 690 -32.87 -34.52 -19.15
N ALA A 691 -33.57 -34.92 -18.08
CA ALA A 691 -34.33 -36.16 -18.04
C ALA A 691 -35.66 -36.08 -18.81
N GLU A 692 -36.37 -34.94 -18.74
CA GLU A 692 -37.64 -34.76 -19.45
C GLU A 692 -37.48 -34.66 -20.98
N THR A 693 -36.29 -34.25 -21.44
CA THR A 693 -35.98 -34.03 -22.86
C THR A 693 -35.73 -35.34 -23.66
N ARG A 694 -35.67 -36.50 -23.01
CA ARG A 694 -35.35 -37.81 -23.66
C ARG A 694 -36.55 -38.65 -24.11
N SER A 695 -37.76 -38.10 -24.12
CA SER A 695 -39.01 -38.89 -24.31
C SER A 695 -39.71 -38.73 -25.67
N ASN A 696 -39.02 -38.33 -26.74
CA ASN A 696 -39.61 -38.32 -28.10
C ASN A 696 -38.63 -38.64 -29.24
N GLU A 697 -39.19 -39.33 -30.24
CA GLU A 697 -38.69 -39.71 -31.57
C GLU A 697 -37.81 -40.98 -31.72
N ASP A 698 -38.11 -41.74 -32.78
CA ASP A 698 -38.01 -43.20 -32.91
C ASP A 698 -37.84 -43.61 -34.41
N VAL A 699 -37.38 -44.85 -34.67
CA VAL A 699 -37.30 -45.57 -35.98
C VAL A 699 -36.29 -45.00 -37.03
N SER A 700 -35.12 -45.60 -37.33
CA SER A 700 -34.78 -46.89 -38.03
C SER A 700 -35.07 -46.92 -39.56
N PRO A 701 -34.45 -47.79 -40.43
CA PRO A 701 -33.57 -48.94 -40.16
C PRO A 701 -32.41 -49.28 -41.18
N GLN A 702 -31.66 -50.36 -40.87
CA GLN A 702 -30.75 -51.20 -41.71
C GLN A 702 -29.33 -50.66 -42.04
N THR A 703 -28.24 -51.45 -42.04
CA THR A 703 -28.11 -52.93 -42.25
C THR A 703 -26.83 -53.51 -41.57
N GLN A 704 -26.95 -54.71 -40.95
CA GLN A 704 -25.96 -55.85 -40.79
C GLN A 704 -24.45 -55.57 -40.48
N SER A 705 -23.71 -56.35 -39.66
CA SER A 705 -23.84 -57.78 -39.27
C SER A 705 -23.05 -58.18 -38.00
N THR A 706 -23.49 -59.28 -37.34
CA THR A 706 -22.71 -60.34 -36.60
C THR A 706 -21.87 -59.97 -35.35
N GLU A 707 -22.24 -60.45 -34.14
CA GLU A 707 -21.68 -61.63 -33.40
C GLU A 707 -20.38 -61.28 -32.60
N ASP A 708 -20.15 -61.65 -31.32
CA ASP A 708 -20.88 -62.37 -30.26
C ASP A 708 -20.36 -61.85 -28.87
N ALA A 709 -21.05 -61.86 -27.71
CA ALA A 709 -21.74 -62.88 -26.88
C ALA A 709 -20.85 -63.65 -25.85
N ASN A 710 -21.35 -63.74 -24.60
CA ASN A 710 -20.87 -64.51 -23.42
C ASN A 710 -19.55 -64.05 -22.74
N ASN A 711 -19.41 -63.90 -21.43
CA ASN A 711 -19.98 -64.48 -20.18
C ASN A 711 -18.90 -65.28 -19.43
N ASN A 712 -18.83 -65.05 -18.11
CA ASN A 712 -18.60 -65.97 -16.97
C ASN A 712 -18.13 -65.07 -15.80
N GLU A 713 -18.88 -64.79 -14.75
CA GLU A 713 -19.61 -65.64 -13.76
C GLU A 713 -18.74 -66.28 -12.68
N GLU A 714 -19.37 -66.50 -11.51
CA GLU A 714 -18.93 -67.12 -10.24
C GLU A 714 -18.04 -66.22 -9.34
N SER A 715 -18.49 -65.67 -8.19
CA SER A 715 -19.15 -66.23 -6.97
C SER A 715 -18.14 -66.90 -6.01
N ASP A 716 -18.26 -66.96 -4.67
CA ASP A 716 -19.24 -66.58 -3.62
C ASP A 716 -18.40 -66.08 -2.40
N ASP A 717 -18.73 -65.03 -1.64
CA ASP A 717 -19.74 -64.85 -0.57
C ASP A 717 -19.31 -65.21 0.89
N GLU A 718 -19.75 -64.36 1.82
CA GLU A 718 -19.65 -64.31 3.30
C GLU A 718 -18.41 -64.82 4.10
N THR A 719 -17.83 -63.92 4.92
CA THR A 719 -17.95 -64.00 6.42
C THR A 719 -17.35 -62.75 7.11
N ALA A 720 -17.88 -62.38 8.28
CA ALA A 720 -17.58 -61.12 8.97
C ALA A 720 -16.75 -61.29 10.27
N SER A 721 -15.80 -60.38 10.51
CA SER A 721 -15.57 -59.68 11.79
C SER A 721 -14.28 -58.83 11.77
N ASP A 722 -14.38 -57.58 12.25
CA ASP A 722 -13.36 -56.77 12.96
C ASP A 722 -11.85 -57.05 12.73
N ASN A 723 -11.10 -56.06 12.22
CA ASN A 723 -10.41 -55.08 13.08
C ASN A 723 -9.57 -54.03 12.27
N GLU A 724 -9.39 -52.84 12.85
CA GLU A 724 -8.36 -51.81 12.55
C GLU A 724 -8.13 -51.37 11.08
N GLY A 725 -8.93 -50.39 10.64
CA GLY A 725 -8.65 -49.61 9.42
C GLY A 725 -7.55 -48.57 9.62
N ARG A 726 -6.47 -48.68 8.84
CA ARG A 726 -5.42 -47.67 8.65
C ARG A 726 -5.66 -46.95 7.32
N PRO A 727 -5.96 -45.63 7.28
CA PRO A 727 -6.03 -44.89 6.04
C PRO A 727 -4.64 -44.70 5.43
N GLU A 728 -4.54 -44.81 4.10
CA GLU A 728 -3.33 -44.54 3.33
C GLU A 728 -3.18 -43.03 3.07
N GLU A 729 -1.95 -42.54 3.03
CA GLU A 729 -1.64 -41.14 2.70
C GLU A 729 -1.73 -40.92 1.18
N SER A 730 -2.74 -40.18 0.71
CA SER A 730 -2.77 -39.67 -0.66
C SER A 730 -1.91 -38.41 -0.77
N SER A 731 -0.81 -38.49 -1.53
CA SER A 731 0.09 -37.35 -1.77
C SER A 731 -0.51 -36.34 -2.75
N SER A 732 -0.80 -35.13 -2.28
CA SER A 732 -0.98 -33.94 -3.11
C SER A 732 -0.01 -32.83 -2.66
N ASP A 733 1.01 -32.54 -3.46
CA ASP A 733 1.91 -31.41 -3.23
C ASP A 733 1.18 -30.08 -3.47
N GLY A 734 0.70 -29.46 -2.38
CA GLY A 734 0.20 -28.09 -2.34
C GLY A 734 1.05 -27.24 -1.39
N GLU A 735 1.41 -26.01 -1.79
CA GLU A 735 2.25 -25.12 -0.99
C GLU A 735 1.46 -24.38 0.11
N ASP A 736 1.13 -25.08 1.20
CA ASP A 736 0.52 -24.48 2.38
C ASP A 736 1.54 -23.67 3.22
N ASP A 737 1.68 -22.35 2.98
CA ASP A 737 2.14 -21.39 4.01
C ASP A 737 0.98 -20.98 4.94
N ASN A 738 0.12 -21.94 5.29
CA ASN A 738 -0.83 -21.76 6.37
C ASN A 738 -0.06 -21.60 7.70
N GLY A 739 -0.43 -20.58 8.46
CA GLY A 739 0.25 -20.19 9.71
C GLY A 739 0.31 -21.32 10.74
N VAL A 740 1.08 -21.13 11.82
CA VAL A 740 1.31 -22.16 12.85
C VAL A 740 0.04 -22.40 13.69
N PHE A 741 -0.96 -23.03 13.08
CA PHE A 741 -2.16 -23.50 13.76
C PHE A 741 -1.79 -24.75 14.54
N LEU A 742 -2.08 -24.77 15.84
CA LEU A 742 -2.08 -25.99 16.63
C LEU A 742 -3.46 -26.63 16.44
N PRO A 743 -3.61 -27.81 15.79
CA PRO A 743 -4.81 -28.60 15.93
C PRO A 743 -5.11 -28.72 17.41
N ILE A 744 -6.33 -28.38 17.78
CA ILE A 744 -6.78 -28.51 19.15
C ILE A 744 -7.04 -30.01 19.37
N GLU A 745 -5.97 -30.77 19.65
CA GLU A 745 -6.09 -32.08 20.25
C GLU A 745 -6.70 -31.89 21.64
N GLU A 746 -8.02 -31.92 21.71
CA GLU A 746 -8.79 -31.90 22.95
C GLU A 746 -8.59 -33.23 23.69
N GLY A 747 -7.44 -33.34 24.36
CA GLY A 747 -7.26 -34.33 25.41
C GLY A 747 -8.31 -34.16 26.51
N PRO A 748 -8.54 -35.19 27.35
CA PRO A 748 -9.66 -35.22 28.31
C PRO A 748 -9.69 -34.08 29.34
N GLU A 749 -8.61 -33.33 29.49
CA GLU A 749 -8.54 -32.11 30.31
C GLU A 749 -9.32 -30.91 29.72
N ALA A 750 -9.73 -30.93 28.45
CA ALA A 750 -10.46 -29.85 27.78
C ALA A 750 -11.92 -29.66 28.27
N SER A 751 -12.39 -30.50 29.19
CA SER A 751 -13.78 -30.53 29.69
C SER A 751 -14.13 -29.45 30.73
N ASP A 752 -13.15 -28.68 31.24
CA ASP A 752 -13.42 -27.57 32.17
C ASP A 752 -13.98 -26.34 31.40
N PRO A 753 -15.19 -25.85 31.74
CA PRO A 753 -15.81 -24.72 31.03
C PRO A 753 -15.00 -23.41 31.14
N ARG A 754 -14.08 -23.28 32.11
CA ARG A 754 -13.25 -22.08 32.30
C ARG A 754 -12.15 -21.91 31.24
N ILE A 755 -11.65 -23.02 30.68
CA ILE A 755 -10.51 -22.99 29.74
C ILE A 755 -10.93 -23.06 28.27
N ARG A 756 -12.21 -23.28 27.99
CA ARG A 756 -12.73 -23.44 26.63
C ARG A 756 -12.65 -22.13 25.85
N VAL A 757 -12.19 -22.20 24.60
CA VAL A 757 -12.23 -21.04 23.69
C VAL A 757 -13.68 -20.82 23.28
N LEU A 758 -14.23 -19.65 23.58
CA LEU A 758 -15.64 -19.35 23.31
C LEU A 758 -15.89 -19.19 21.80
N SER A 759 -17.05 -19.66 21.34
CA SER A 759 -17.57 -19.30 20.02
C SER A 759 -18.17 -17.89 20.01
N VAL A 760 -18.46 -17.33 18.83
CA VAL A 760 -19.06 -16.00 18.66
C VAL A 760 -20.36 -15.84 19.46
N LEU A 761 -21.28 -16.81 19.34
CA LEU A 761 -22.57 -16.78 20.04
C LEU A 761 -22.42 -16.86 21.57
N GLU A 762 -21.43 -17.64 22.03
CA GLU A 762 -21.14 -17.78 23.46
C GLU A 762 -20.48 -16.52 24.04
N LEU A 763 -19.70 -15.80 23.23
CA LEU A 763 -19.11 -14.52 23.62
C LEU A 763 -20.17 -13.41 23.71
N GLU A 764 -21.17 -13.40 22.81
CA GLU A 764 -22.32 -12.50 22.92
C GLU A 764 -23.16 -12.76 24.18
N ASP A 765 -23.50 -14.03 24.45
CA ASP A 765 -24.20 -14.44 25.67
C ASP A 765 -23.37 -14.11 26.93
N LEU A 766 -22.05 -14.30 26.90
CA LEU A 766 -21.15 -13.88 27.96
C LEU A 766 -21.16 -12.35 28.19
N PHE A 767 -21.24 -11.53 27.13
CA PHE A 767 -21.39 -10.08 27.28
C PHE A 767 -22.72 -9.71 27.93
N VAL A 768 -23.83 -10.36 27.54
CA VAL A 768 -25.15 -10.14 28.15
C VAL A 768 -25.16 -10.57 29.61
N ARG A 769 -24.60 -11.74 29.96
CA ARG A 769 -24.49 -12.23 31.36
C ARG A 769 -23.54 -11.41 32.22
N SER A 770 -22.48 -10.85 31.62
CA SER A 770 -21.47 -10.07 32.34
C SER A 770 -21.91 -8.63 32.58
N ALA A 771 -22.78 -8.09 31.72
CA ALA A 771 -23.31 -6.74 31.80
C ALA A 771 -23.96 -6.43 33.17
N PRO A 772 -23.92 -5.17 33.61
CA PRO A 772 -24.77 -4.69 34.71
C PRO A 772 -26.22 -4.53 34.23
N ASP A 773 -27.18 -4.64 35.16
CA ASP A 773 -28.61 -4.50 34.83
C ASP A 773 -28.91 -3.10 34.26
N LEU A 774 -29.51 -3.06 33.06
CA LEU A 774 -29.82 -1.82 32.32
C LEU A 774 -30.77 -0.88 33.10
N SER A 775 -31.59 -1.42 34.01
CA SER A 775 -32.44 -0.66 34.93
C SER A 775 -31.67 0.20 35.94
N THR A 776 -30.37 -0.06 36.14
CA THR A 776 -29.52 0.74 37.03
C THR A 776 -28.97 2.01 36.36
N PHE A 777 -29.15 2.15 35.05
CA PHE A 777 -28.76 3.30 34.24
C PHE A 777 -30.00 4.09 33.84
N VAL A 778 -29.87 5.41 33.74
CA VAL A 778 -30.98 6.33 33.50
C VAL A 778 -30.45 7.48 32.66
N ASP A 779 -30.85 7.54 31.38
CA ASP A 779 -30.42 8.61 30.48
C ASP A 779 -30.95 9.98 30.99
N SER A 780 -30.38 11.05 30.46
CA SER A 780 -30.76 12.45 30.64
C SER A 780 -32.25 12.79 30.42
N SER A 781 -33.05 11.86 29.89
CA SER A 781 -34.52 11.92 29.76
C SER A 781 -35.30 11.29 30.92
N GLY A 782 -34.65 10.55 31.81
CA GLY A 782 -35.30 9.74 32.85
C GLY A 782 -35.67 8.32 32.42
N GLU A 783 -35.34 7.91 31.18
CA GLU A 783 -35.64 6.58 30.64
C GLU A 783 -34.45 5.62 30.75
N HIS A 784 -34.73 4.32 30.83
CA HIS A 784 -33.69 3.28 30.84
C HIS A 784 -33.15 3.01 29.43
N PRO A 785 -31.83 2.80 29.26
CA PRO A 785 -31.25 2.51 27.96
C PRO A 785 -31.76 1.18 27.41
N ALA A 786 -32.47 1.22 26.28
CA ALA A 786 -33.03 0.03 25.61
C ALA A 786 -31.98 -0.87 24.94
N LYS A 787 -30.69 -0.48 24.93
CA LYS A 787 -29.59 -1.21 24.29
C LYS A 787 -28.36 -1.25 25.17
N LEU A 788 -27.77 -2.44 25.31
CA LEU A 788 -26.48 -2.65 25.94
C LEU A 788 -25.36 -2.09 25.05
N VAL A 789 -24.50 -1.24 25.63
CA VAL A 789 -23.31 -0.71 24.95
C VAL A 789 -22.06 -1.31 25.59
N VAL A 790 -21.26 -1.99 24.77
CA VAL A 790 -20.00 -2.65 25.15
C VAL A 790 -18.82 -1.89 24.53
N GLY A 791 -17.92 -1.35 25.35
CA GLY A 791 -16.73 -0.64 24.91
C GLY A 791 -15.52 -1.57 24.78
N LEU A 792 -14.89 -1.62 23.60
CA LEU A 792 -13.69 -2.43 23.36
C LEU A 792 -12.44 -1.57 23.46
N VAL A 793 -11.54 -1.92 24.39
CA VAL A 793 -10.27 -1.20 24.63
C VAL A 793 -9.11 -2.18 24.60
N GLY A 794 -7.95 -1.78 24.07
CA GLY A 794 -6.77 -2.63 24.04
C GLY A 794 -5.60 -1.95 23.31
N TYR A 795 -4.43 -2.56 23.44
CA TYR A 795 -3.22 -2.14 22.74
C TYR A 795 -3.37 -2.30 21.21
N PRO A 796 -2.51 -1.66 20.40
CA PRO A 796 -2.33 -2.04 19.00
C PRO A 796 -2.02 -3.54 18.85
N ASN A 797 -2.34 -4.14 17.70
CA ASN A 797 -1.95 -5.50 17.31
C ASN A 797 -2.44 -6.70 18.17
N VAL A 798 -3.19 -6.47 19.27
CA VAL A 798 -3.83 -7.54 20.07
C VAL A 798 -5.02 -8.21 19.37
N GLY A 799 -5.47 -7.68 18.23
CA GLY A 799 -6.54 -8.25 17.41
C GLY A 799 -7.95 -7.70 17.68
N LYS A 800 -8.10 -6.55 18.36
CA LYS A 800 -9.39 -5.88 18.62
C LYS A 800 -10.29 -5.75 17.39
N SER A 801 -9.77 -5.20 16.29
CA SER A 801 -10.54 -5.03 15.05
C SER A 801 -10.88 -6.36 14.37
N SER A 802 -10.04 -7.39 14.55
CA SER A 802 -10.33 -8.77 14.12
C SER A 802 -11.43 -9.42 14.96
N THR A 803 -11.45 -9.19 16.27
CA THR A 803 -12.54 -9.61 17.17
C THR A 803 -13.87 -8.99 16.76
N ILE A 804 -13.88 -7.71 16.38
CA ILE A 804 -15.08 -7.04 15.85
C ILE A 804 -15.55 -7.74 14.56
N ASN A 805 -14.67 -7.94 13.58
CA ASN A 805 -15.07 -8.59 12.31
C ASN A 805 -15.58 -10.02 12.53
N ALA A 806 -14.97 -10.79 13.44
CA ALA A 806 -15.43 -12.14 13.82
C ALA A 806 -16.82 -12.13 14.50
N LEU A 807 -17.09 -11.13 15.36
CA LEU A 807 -18.41 -10.96 15.98
C LEU A 807 -19.48 -10.54 14.97
N VAL A 808 -19.16 -9.62 14.04
CA VAL A 808 -20.11 -9.15 13.02
C VAL A 808 -20.33 -10.20 11.92
N GLY A 809 -19.37 -11.10 11.68
CA GLY A 809 -19.39 -12.09 10.60
C GLY A 809 -19.03 -11.52 9.21
N GLU A 810 -18.59 -10.25 9.16
CA GLU A 810 -18.15 -9.56 7.95
C GLU A 810 -17.08 -8.51 8.26
N LYS A 811 -16.31 -8.13 7.24
CA LYS A 811 -15.16 -7.22 7.35
C LYS A 811 -15.59 -5.74 7.44
N LYS A 812 -16.26 -5.36 8.53
CA LYS A 812 -16.67 -3.96 8.80
C LYS A 812 -15.51 -3.02 9.17
N VAL A 813 -14.47 -3.52 9.84
CA VAL A 813 -13.34 -2.71 10.34
C VAL A 813 -12.04 -3.14 9.66
N SER A 814 -11.20 -2.18 9.27
CA SER A 814 -9.91 -2.47 8.67
C SER A 814 -8.91 -3.04 9.70
N VAL A 815 -8.14 -4.05 9.26
CA VAL A 815 -7.17 -4.78 10.07
C VAL A 815 -5.78 -4.69 9.44
N SER A 816 -4.73 -4.69 10.26
CA SER A 816 -3.33 -4.73 9.81
C SER A 816 -2.43 -5.17 10.96
N SER A 817 -1.23 -5.65 10.63
CA SER A 817 -0.13 -5.91 11.58
C SER A 817 0.64 -4.65 11.99
N THR A 818 0.40 -3.51 11.32
CA THR A 818 1.00 -2.22 11.70
C THR A 818 0.12 -1.49 12.72
N PRO A 819 0.69 -0.96 13.83
CA PRO A 819 -0.05 -0.09 14.75
C PRO A 819 -0.70 1.13 14.05
N GLY A 820 -1.82 1.63 14.60
CA GLY A 820 -2.41 2.92 14.20
C GLY A 820 -3.45 2.91 13.06
N LYS A 821 -4.05 1.77 12.71
CA LYS A 821 -5.13 1.71 11.70
C LYS A 821 -6.48 2.26 12.19
N THR A 822 -7.01 1.79 13.34
CA THR A 822 -8.20 2.41 13.96
C THR A 822 -7.82 3.78 14.55
N LYS A 823 -8.20 4.87 13.88
CA LYS A 823 -7.90 6.26 14.30
C LYS A 823 -9.07 6.99 14.95
N HIS A 824 -10.30 6.54 14.72
CA HIS A 824 -11.52 7.18 15.19
C HIS A 824 -12.33 6.23 16.06
N PHE A 825 -13.05 6.82 17.03
CA PHE A 825 -14.12 6.13 17.74
C PHE A 825 -15.20 5.69 16.74
N GLN A 826 -15.66 4.44 16.83
CA GLN A 826 -16.72 3.90 15.98
C GLN A 826 -17.81 3.24 16.83
N THR A 827 -19.06 3.29 16.37
CA THR A 827 -20.20 2.61 17.01
C THR A 827 -20.78 1.61 16.01
N ILE A 828 -20.81 0.33 16.39
CA ILE A 828 -21.20 -0.79 15.52
C ILE A 828 -22.38 -1.50 16.16
N HIS A 829 -23.49 -1.59 15.45
CA HIS A 829 -24.66 -2.36 15.90
C HIS A 829 -24.47 -3.83 15.54
N LEU A 830 -24.39 -4.71 16.54
CA LEU A 830 -24.39 -6.17 16.33
C LEU A 830 -25.82 -6.71 16.26
N SER A 831 -26.64 -6.35 17.25
CA SER A 831 -28.02 -6.80 17.34
C SER A 831 -28.95 -5.62 17.69
N PRO A 832 -30.29 -5.81 17.63
CA PRO A 832 -31.24 -4.79 18.08
C PRO A 832 -31.01 -4.34 19.53
N THR A 833 -30.45 -5.22 20.38
CA THR A 833 -30.22 -5.01 21.81
C THR A 833 -28.76 -4.72 22.18
N LEU A 834 -27.78 -5.00 21.31
CA LEU A 834 -26.35 -4.89 21.64
C LEU A 834 -25.58 -4.03 20.62
N VAL A 835 -24.80 -3.09 21.16
CA VAL A 835 -23.98 -2.13 20.41
C VAL A 835 -22.53 -2.20 20.90
N LEU A 836 -21.59 -2.34 19.98
CA LEU A 836 -20.16 -2.22 20.25
C LEU A 836 -19.68 -0.78 20.04
N CYS A 837 -18.72 -0.35 20.86
CA CYS A 837 -17.95 0.87 20.66
C CYS A 837 -16.46 0.50 20.49
N ASP A 838 -15.90 0.78 19.31
CA ASP A 838 -14.46 0.59 19.07
C ASP A 838 -13.67 1.84 19.48
N CYS A 839 -12.53 1.60 20.11
CA CYS A 839 -11.58 2.61 20.53
C CYS A 839 -10.35 2.59 19.59
N PRO A 840 -9.67 3.72 19.33
CA PRO A 840 -8.30 3.66 18.82
C PRO A 840 -7.42 2.76 19.70
N GLY A 841 -6.41 2.11 19.13
CA GLY A 841 -5.47 1.30 19.92
C GLY A 841 -4.55 2.21 20.74
N LEU A 842 -4.70 2.24 22.07
CA LEU A 842 -3.87 3.05 22.96
C LEU A 842 -2.76 2.20 23.59
N VAL A 843 -1.56 2.78 23.71
CA VAL A 843 -0.49 2.23 24.53
C VAL A 843 -0.53 2.91 25.89
N PHE A 844 -0.80 2.15 26.95
CA PHE A 844 -0.84 2.66 28.32
C PHE A 844 0.59 2.77 28.89
N PRO A 845 0.85 3.76 29.79
CA PRO A 845 2.12 3.86 30.49
C PRO A 845 2.29 2.70 31.47
N GLN A 846 3.30 1.88 31.24
CA GLN A 846 3.73 0.79 32.10
C GLN A 846 5.25 0.86 32.23
N PHE A 847 5.79 0.26 33.28
CA PHE A 847 7.22 0.05 33.38
C PHE A 847 7.70 -1.00 32.36
N ALA A 848 8.86 -0.77 31.78
CA ALA A 848 9.57 -1.74 30.97
C ALA A 848 10.96 -2.01 31.59
N THR A 849 11.40 -3.27 31.55
CA THR A 849 12.76 -3.69 31.90
C THR A 849 13.73 -3.25 30.80
N THR A 850 13.51 -3.65 29.55
CA THR A 850 14.33 -3.24 28.41
C THR A 850 13.52 -2.63 27.27
N LYS A 851 14.23 -1.96 26.33
CA LYS A 851 13.63 -1.50 25.07
C LYS A 851 13.37 -2.64 24.08
N ALA A 852 14.11 -3.75 24.18
CA ALA A 852 13.95 -4.89 23.30
C ALA A 852 12.58 -5.54 23.48
N ASP A 853 12.15 -5.69 24.73
CA ASP A 853 10.86 -6.30 25.10
C ASP A 853 9.68 -5.54 24.48
N LEU A 854 9.81 -4.23 24.24
CA LEU A 854 8.78 -3.39 23.61
C LEU A 854 8.68 -3.60 22.09
N VAL A 855 9.76 -4.05 21.46
CA VAL A 855 9.81 -4.43 20.04
C VAL A 855 9.25 -5.84 19.86
N CYS A 856 9.63 -6.78 20.76
CA CYS A 856 9.13 -8.16 20.75
C CYS A 856 7.61 -8.24 20.94
N ASP A 857 7.03 -7.39 21.79
CA ASP A 857 5.57 -7.27 21.96
C ASP A 857 4.84 -6.66 20.75
N GLY A 858 5.55 -6.12 19.76
CA GLY A 858 4.96 -5.42 18.62
C GLY A 858 4.34 -4.06 18.96
N VAL A 859 4.69 -3.47 20.10
CA VAL A 859 4.29 -2.11 20.50
C VAL A 859 5.09 -1.05 19.73
N LEU A 860 6.39 -1.31 19.52
CA LEU A 860 7.25 -0.49 18.66
C LEU A 860 7.30 -1.01 17.22
N PRO A 861 7.27 -0.15 16.19
CA PRO A 861 7.40 -0.58 14.79
C PRO A 861 8.77 -1.22 14.52
N ILE A 862 8.78 -2.53 14.19
CA ILE A 862 10.00 -3.29 13.87
C ILE A 862 10.80 -2.63 12.73
N ASP A 863 10.13 -2.04 11.74
CA ASP A 863 10.80 -1.39 10.61
C ASP A 863 11.57 -0.11 10.99
N GLN A 864 11.23 0.53 12.12
CA GLN A 864 11.87 1.74 12.62
C GLN A 864 12.96 1.45 13.68
N MET A 865 13.23 0.18 14.00
CA MET A 865 14.24 -0.19 15.00
C MET A 865 15.65 0.25 14.58
N ARG A 866 16.35 0.95 15.48
CA ARG A 866 17.75 1.37 15.28
C ARG A 866 18.76 0.35 15.81
N GLU A 867 18.38 -0.39 16.85
CA GLU A 867 19.22 -1.33 17.58
C GLU A 867 18.64 -2.74 17.45
N TYR A 868 19.43 -3.68 16.93
CA TYR A 868 19.03 -5.06 16.65
C TYR A 868 19.80 -6.11 17.46
N THR A 869 20.81 -5.69 18.23
CA THR A 869 21.63 -6.58 19.06
C THR A 869 20.91 -6.95 20.35
N ALA A 870 20.34 -5.96 21.06
CA ALA A 870 19.69 -6.16 22.36
C ALA A 870 18.57 -7.23 22.38
N PRO A 871 17.68 -7.35 21.38
CA PRO A 871 16.65 -8.42 21.37
C PRO A 871 17.18 -9.84 21.12
N THR A 872 18.49 -10.02 20.95
CA THR A 872 19.07 -11.29 20.49
C THR A 872 20.20 -11.83 21.38
N THR A 873 20.78 -11.00 22.26
CA THR A 873 21.95 -11.37 23.06
C THR A 873 21.57 -11.76 24.49
N VAL A 874 21.51 -13.07 24.76
CA VAL A 874 21.79 -13.60 26.10
C VAL A 874 23.26 -14.01 26.12
N GLU A 875 24.08 -13.26 26.86
CA GLU A 875 25.49 -13.56 27.18
C GLU A 875 25.57 -14.10 28.63
N GLU A 876 26.57 -14.86 29.06
CA GLU A 876 27.63 -15.63 28.38
C GLU A 876 28.10 -16.68 29.41
N GLY A 877 28.39 -17.92 29.00
CA GLY A 877 28.75 -18.94 30.00
C GLY A 877 28.97 -20.37 29.51
N GLY A 878 29.73 -20.59 28.44
CA GLY A 878 30.35 -21.91 28.13
C GLY A 878 29.43 -23.10 27.81
N GLU A 879 28.10 -22.99 27.90
CA GLU A 879 27.15 -24.12 27.76
C GLU A 879 26.80 -24.52 26.31
N GLY A 880 27.40 -23.89 25.29
CA GLY A 880 27.13 -24.23 23.88
C GLY A 880 25.77 -23.73 23.34
N LYS A 881 25.12 -22.79 24.02
CA LYS A 881 23.94 -22.06 23.53
C LYS A 881 24.35 -21.05 22.45
N ILE A 882 23.60 -21.01 21.35
CA ILE A 882 23.88 -20.15 20.17
C ILE A 882 23.60 -18.69 20.52
N THR A 883 24.51 -17.76 20.19
CA THR A 883 24.30 -16.33 20.45
C THR A 883 23.41 -15.69 19.37
N GLY A 884 22.76 -14.57 19.72
CA GLY A 884 21.99 -13.75 18.77
C GLY A 884 22.77 -13.37 17.51
N PRO A 885 23.98 -12.79 17.61
CA PRO A 885 24.83 -12.49 16.47
C PRO A 885 25.10 -13.72 15.59
N ASP A 886 25.40 -14.88 16.18
CA ASP A 886 25.64 -16.11 15.41
C ASP A 886 24.38 -16.55 14.63
N LEU A 887 23.21 -16.48 15.27
CA LEU A 887 21.92 -16.78 14.64
C LEU A 887 21.62 -15.80 13.49
N LEU A 888 21.84 -14.49 13.69
CA LEU A 888 21.64 -13.45 12.68
C LEU A 888 22.59 -13.61 11.49
N VAL A 889 23.86 -13.92 11.75
CA VAL A 889 24.88 -14.17 10.72
C VAL A 889 24.52 -15.43 9.93
N ALA A 890 24.19 -16.54 10.59
CA ALA A 890 23.78 -17.77 9.92
C ALA A 890 22.53 -17.57 9.06
N TYR A 891 21.50 -16.87 9.58
CA TYR A 891 20.29 -16.57 8.82
C TYR A 891 20.55 -15.65 7.62
N ALA A 892 21.37 -14.61 7.79
CA ALA A 892 21.78 -13.72 6.72
C ALA A 892 22.54 -14.46 5.60
N ILE A 893 23.49 -15.35 5.94
CA ILE A 893 24.23 -16.16 4.97
C ILE A 893 23.31 -17.12 4.22
N ALA A 894 22.42 -17.83 4.93
CA ALA A 894 21.48 -18.77 4.33
C ALA A 894 20.51 -18.08 3.34
N ARG A 895 20.02 -16.88 3.69
CA ARG A 895 19.15 -16.06 2.81
C ARG A 895 19.90 -15.26 1.74
N GLY A 896 21.22 -15.16 1.81
CA GLY A 896 22.04 -14.33 0.91
C GLY A 896 21.94 -12.82 1.18
N PHE A 897 21.61 -12.42 2.40
CA PHE A 897 21.57 -11.01 2.81
C PHE A 897 22.99 -10.51 3.08
N ALA A 898 23.54 -9.72 2.15
CA ALA A 898 24.89 -9.15 2.25
C ALA A 898 24.89 -7.63 2.05
N ARG A 899 25.78 -6.93 2.77
CA ARG A 899 25.96 -5.49 2.68
C ARG A 899 26.74 -5.11 1.42
N SER A 900 26.29 -4.05 0.75
CA SER A 900 26.93 -3.49 -0.45
C SER A 900 28.38 -3.05 -0.16
N GLY A 901 29.31 -3.52 -0.99
CA GLY A 901 30.73 -3.12 -0.98
C GLY A 901 31.72 -4.08 -0.29
N GLN A 902 31.27 -4.98 0.60
CA GLN A 902 32.17 -5.96 1.25
C GLN A 902 31.64 -7.39 1.35
N GLY A 903 30.35 -7.65 1.05
CA GLY A 903 29.80 -9.01 1.13
C GLY A 903 29.54 -9.53 2.55
N ASN A 904 29.81 -8.73 3.57
CA ASN A 904 29.52 -9.05 4.97
C ASN A 904 28.02 -9.31 5.17
N PRO A 905 27.63 -10.28 6.01
CA PRO A 905 26.22 -10.59 6.29
C PRO A 905 25.47 -9.37 6.85
N ASP A 906 24.22 -9.19 6.44
CA ASP A 906 23.37 -8.10 6.90
C ASP A 906 22.47 -8.50 8.07
N GLU A 907 23.06 -8.55 9.26
CA GLU A 907 22.41 -8.85 10.54
C GLU A 907 21.16 -7.98 10.80
N ALA A 908 21.18 -6.69 10.44
CA ALA A 908 20.06 -5.78 10.69
C ALA A 908 18.83 -6.10 9.81
N ARG A 909 19.07 -6.58 8.58
CA ARG A 909 18.01 -7.12 7.72
C ARG A 909 17.52 -8.47 8.23
N ALA A 910 18.42 -9.36 8.66
CA ALA A 910 18.05 -10.64 9.25
C ALA A 910 17.14 -10.48 10.49
N ALA A 911 17.53 -9.60 11.42
CA ALA A 911 16.81 -9.36 12.67
C ALA A 911 15.36 -8.92 12.44
N ARG A 912 15.13 -8.00 11.50
CA ARG A 912 13.77 -7.54 11.16
C ARG A 912 12.86 -8.65 10.63
N TYR A 913 13.41 -9.64 9.90
CA TYR A 913 12.62 -10.79 9.44
C TYR A 913 12.28 -11.71 10.62
N ILE A 914 13.28 -12.08 11.43
CA ILE A 914 13.09 -12.96 12.60
C ILE A 914 12.10 -12.35 13.62
N LEU A 915 12.19 -11.04 13.88
CA LEU A 915 11.25 -10.35 14.78
C LEU A 915 9.83 -10.25 14.20
N LYS A 916 9.67 -10.13 12.88
CA LYS A 916 8.35 -10.24 12.23
C LYS A 916 7.79 -11.65 12.36
N ASP A 917 8.62 -12.68 12.17
CA ASP A 917 8.22 -14.09 12.37
C ASP A 917 7.84 -14.38 13.84
N TYR A 918 8.49 -13.75 14.82
CA TYR A 918 8.12 -13.80 16.23
C TYR A 918 6.76 -13.13 16.51
N VAL A 919 6.57 -11.87 16.07
CA VAL A 919 5.30 -11.15 16.27
C VAL A 919 4.13 -11.86 15.58
N ASN A 920 4.36 -12.45 14.39
CA ASN A 920 3.40 -13.27 13.65
C ASN A 920 3.24 -14.71 14.21
N ALA A 921 3.87 -15.06 15.32
CA ALA A 921 3.84 -16.38 15.96
C ALA A 921 4.32 -17.57 15.08
N LYS A 922 5.07 -17.31 13.99
CA LYS A 922 5.87 -18.36 13.32
C LYS A 922 7.00 -18.85 14.23
N LEU A 923 7.53 -17.97 15.09
CA LEU A 923 8.33 -18.31 16.26
C LEU A 923 7.49 -18.07 17.52
N LEU A 924 6.84 -19.12 18.02
CA LEU A 924 5.93 -19.03 19.17
C LEU A 924 6.68 -19.14 20.50
N PHE A 925 6.53 -18.11 21.33
CA PHE A 925 6.88 -18.10 22.75
C PHE A 925 5.71 -17.52 23.55
N CYS A 926 5.44 -18.09 24.73
CA CYS A 926 4.39 -17.62 25.62
C CYS A 926 4.98 -17.43 27.03
N HIS A 927 4.78 -16.26 27.61
CA HIS A 927 5.23 -15.99 28.98
C HIS A 927 4.31 -16.76 29.97
N PRO A 928 4.87 -17.36 31.04
CA PRO A 928 4.07 -17.99 32.08
C PRO A 928 3.42 -16.98 33.03
N PRO A 929 2.45 -17.42 33.85
CA PRO A 929 2.10 -16.72 35.08
C PRO A 929 3.32 -16.67 36.02
N PRO A 930 3.50 -15.60 36.83
CA PRO A 930 4.63 -15.43 37.78
C PRO A 930 4.84 -16.53 38.84
N SER A 931 3.97 -17.55 38.90
CA SER A 931 4.07 -18.72 39.78
C SER A 931 4.73 -19.94 39.11
N VAL A 932 5.03 -19.88 37.81
CA VAL A 932 5.49 -21.04 37.00
C VAL A 932 6.76 -20.67 36.23
N SER A 933 7.65 -21.63 36.03
CA SER A 933 8.88 -21.48 35.23
C SER A 933 8.61 -21.41 33.73
N ASP A 934 9.33 -20.54 33.01
CA ASP A 934 9.24 -20.34 31.55
C ASP A 934 9.45 -21.64 30.76
N ASP A 935 10.42 -22.47 31.18
CA ASP A 935 10.75 -23.75 30.52
C ASP A 935 9.61 -24.76 30.69
N ASP A 936 9.15 -24.98 31.93
CA ASP A 936 8.07 -25.92 32.24
C ASP A 936 6.75 -25.56 31.54
N PHE A 937 6.51 -24.26 31.35
CA PHE A 937 5.31 -23.74 30.70
C PHE A 937 5.34 -23.94 29.18
N ASN A 938 6.50 -23.82 28.53
CA ASN A 938 6.64 -23.88 27.07
C ASN A 938 7.07 -25.25 26.52
N GLU A 939 7.51 -26.19 27.36
CA GLU A 939 8.05 -27.48 26.93
C GLU A 939 7.09 -28.27 26.00
N GLN A 940 5.78 -28.30 26.29
CA GLN A 940 4.80 -28.97 25.42
C GLN A 940 4.74 -28.33 24.02
N THR A 941 4.70 -27.00 23.95
CA THR A 941 4.68 -26.24 22.69
C THR A 941 5.97 -26.46 21.90
N ARG A 942 7.12 -26.45 22.58
CA ARG A 942 8.44 -26.75 22.00
C ARG A 942 8.51 -28.17 21.43
N GLN A 943 8.00 -29.18 22.14
CA GLN A 943 7.96 -30.56 21.63
C GLN A 943 7.07 -30.72 20.39
N ILE A 944 5.93 -30.01 20.33
CA ILE A 944 5.06 -30.00 19.14
C ILE A 944 5.75 -29.31 17.96
N ALA A 945 6.41 -28.16 18.20
CA ALA A 945 7.19 -27.45 17.18
C ALA A 945 8.35 -28.31 16.64
N LEU A 946 9.07 -29.02 17.52
CA LEU A 946 10.13 -29.96 17.12
C LEU A 946 9.58 -31.11 16.27
N ARG A 947 8.46 -31.74 16.67
CA ARG A 947 7.80 -32.79 15.87
C ARG A 947 7.43 -32.29 14.47
N ARG A 948 6.90 -31.05 14.34
CA ARG A 948 6.58 -30.41 13.06
C ARG A 948 7.78 -30.05 12.18
N ALA A 949 8.98 -29.96 12.77
CA ALA A 949 10.22 -29.71 12.05
C ALA A 949 10.87 -31.00 11.52
N VAL A 950 10.52 -32.16 12.06
CA VAL A 950 10.92 -33.47 11.52
C VAL A 950 10.20 -33.67 10.17
N GLY A 951 10.97 -33.89 9.11
CA GLY A 951 10.45 -34.11 7.74
C GLY A 951 10.40 -32.87 6.84
N LYS A 952 10.38 -31.64 7.38
CA LYS A 952 10.41 -30.43 6.53
C LYS A 952 11.78 -30.28 5.85
N LYS A 953 11.77 -30.05 4.53
CA LYS A 953 12.98 -29.76 3.73
C LYS A 953 13.69 -28.54 4.35
N ARG A 954 14.87 -28.77 4.94
CA ARG A 954 15.72 -27.67 5.44
C ARG A 954 16.11 -26.79 4.27
N ALA A 955 16.11 -25.46 4.47
CA ALA A 955 16.55 -24.53 3.44
C ALA A 955 17.96 -24.92 2.96
N PRO A 956 18.25 -24.86 1.64
CA PRO A 956 19.56 -25.25 1.11
C PRO A 956 20.63 -24.40 1.79
N THR A 957 21.63 -25.06 2.39
CA THR A 957 22.50 -24.46 3.43
C THR A 957 23.24 -23.20 2.98
N THR A 958 23.45 -23.02 1.68
CA THR A 958 23.89 -21.75 1.10
C THR A 958 23.40 -21.58 -0.34
N ARG A 959 22.90 -20.40 -0.72
CA ARG A 959 22.86 -19.94 -2.13
C ARG A 959 24.25 -19.58 -2.71
N VAL A 960 25.27 -19.65 -1.86
CA VAL A 960 26.67 -19.32 -2.15
C VAL A 960 27.32 -20.44 -2.98
N THR A 961 28.02 -20.09 -4.06
CA THR A 961 28.72 -21.09 -4.89
C THR A 961 29.84 -21.77 -4.10
N LYS A 962 30.15 -23.04 -4.41
CA LYS A 962 31.22 -23.85 -3.79
C LYS A 962 32.66 -23.26 -3.87
N LYS A 963 32.83 -22.07 -4.47
CA LYS A 963 34.11 -21.37 -4.67
C LYS A 963 34.18 -20.00 -3.99
N ALA A 964 33.15 -19.56 -3.27
CA ALA A 964 33.20 -18.29 -2.56
C ALA A 964 33.64 -18.49 -1.10
N ASP A 965 34.34 -17.50 -0.56
CA ASP A 965 35.02 -17.57 0.74
C ASP A 965 34.07 -17.71 1.95
N THR A 966 32.75 -17.58 1.74
CA THR A 966 31.68 -17.72 2.74
C THR A 966 30.89 -19.03 2.62
N PHE A 967 31.35 -19.99 1.81
CA PHE A 967 30.69 -21.29 1.66
C PHE A 967 30.92 -22.19 2.89
N VAL A 968 29.85 -22.52 3.61
CA VAL A 968 29.86 -23.50 4.71
C VAL A 968 29.44 -24.87 4.16
N ALA A 969 30.36 -25.84 4.21
CA ALA A 969 30.06 -27.20 3.77
C ALA A 969 29.11 -27.90 4.74
N SER A 970 28.01 -28.44 4.25
CA SER A 970 27.11 -29.27 5.06
C SER A 970 27.76 -30.61 5.36
N THR A 971 28.04 -30.86 6.64
CA THR A 971 28.35 -32.20 7.16
C THR A 971 27.07 -33.02 7.24
N VAL A 972 26.72 -33.67 6.12
CA VAL A 972 25.65 -34.68 6.11
C VAL A 972 26.14 -35.90 6.91
N GLN A 973 25.59 -36.09 8.11
CA GLN A 973 25.63 -37.39 8.76
C GLN A 973 24.74 -38.34 7.97
N GLY A 974 25.33 -39.42 7.45
CA GLY A 974 24.59 -40.54 6.86
C GLY A 974 24.01 -41.46 7.93
N ASP A 975 23.14 -42.37 7.49
CA ASP A 975 22.40 -43.30 8.35
C ASP A 975 23.30 -44.21 9.22
N PRO A 976 22.82 -44.62 10.41
CA PRO A 976 23.65 -45.30 11.41
C PRO A 976 23.79 -46.80 11.13
N ALA A 977 24.53 -47.20 10.08
CA ALA A 977 24.72 -48.61 9.74
C ALA A 977 26.05 -48.97 9.04
N SER A 978 27.22 -48.57 9.58
CA SER A 978 28.47 -49.32 9.34
C SER A 978 29.62 -48.90 10.27
N THR A 979 29.87 -49.69 11.32
CA THR A 979 31.04 -49.54 12.20
C THR A 979 32.20 -50.41 11.70
N ALA A 980 33.27 -49.82 11.16
CA ALA A 980 34.66 -50.31 11.26
C ALA A 980 35.64 -49.45 10.43
N ASN A 981 36.85 -49.23 10.99
CA ASN A 981 38.05 -48.65 10.37
C ASN A 981 38.15 -47.11 10.26
N SER A 982 38.26 -46.45 11.42
CA SER A 982 38.84 -45.10 11.53
C SER A 982 40.32 -45.13 11.13
N SER A 983 40.69 -44.40 10.06
CA SER A 983 42.09 -44.28 9.65
C SER A 983 42.87 -43.35 10.59
N GLN A 984 44.16 -43.62 10.81
CA GLN A 984 45.07 -42.81 11.66
C GLN A 984 45.20 -41.33 11.25
N LYS A 985 44.63 -40.91 10.10
CA LYS A 985 44.55 -39.49 9.73
C LYS A 985 43.50 -38.71 10.52
N SER A 986 42.39 -39.33 10.94
CA SER A 986 41.37 -38.59 11.72
C SER A 986 41.84 -38.32 13.15
N SER A 987 42.48 -39.29 13.81
CA SER A 987 43.02 -39.11 15.17
C SER A 987 44.09 -38.02 15.26
N ASN A 988 44.89 -37.83 14.21
CA ASN A 988 45.91 -36.79 14.18
C ASN A 988 45.31 -35.39 13.90
N LEU A 989 44.25 -35.31 13.08
CA LEU A 989 43.51 -34.06 12.87
C LEU A 989 42.74 -33.64 14.13
N ASP A 990 42.11 -34.57 14.84
CA ASP A 990 41.43 -34.28 16.11
C ASP A 990 42.44 -33.84 17.19
N GLN A 991 43.64 -34.45 17.24
CA GLN A 991 44.68 -34.02 18.19
C GLN A 991 45.28 -32.65 17.87
N GLU A 992 45.39 -32.23 16.60
CA GLU A 992 45.76 -30.84 16.28
C GLU A 992 44.64 -29.84 16.59
N PHE A 993 43.37 -30.25 16.43
CA PHE A 993 42.20 -29.39 16.64
C PHE A 993 41.91 -29.10 18.11
N PHE A 994 42.08 -30.07 19.02
CA PHE A 994 41.68 -29.93 20.43
C PHE A 994 42.78 -29.50 21.42
N ASN A 995 44.06 -29.46 21.02
CA ASN A 995 45.18 -29.27 21.97
C ASN A 995 45.85 -27.87 21.96
N THR A 996 45.29 -26.89 21.25
CA THR A 996 45.75 -25.48 21.33
C THR A 996 44.68 -24.60 21.99
N GLY A 997 44.80 -24.47 23.31
CA GLY A 997 43.89 -23.69 24.14
C GLY A 997 44.04 -22.17 23.96
N THR A 998 43.53 -21.61 22.87
CA THR A 998 42.98 -20.23 22.75
C THR A 998 42.53 -19.96 21.31
N LEU A 999 41.22 -20.06 21.04
CA LEU A 999 40.64 -19.70 19.75
C LEU A 999 39.58 -18.60 19.90
N SER A 1000 40.02 -17.36 19.80
CA SER A 1000 39.13 -16.26 19.41
C SER A 1000 38.91 -16.31 17.90
N SER A 1001 37.66 -16.31 17.43
CA SER A 1001 37.31 -16.32 16.01
C SER A 1001 37.73 -15.01 15.31
N ARG A 1002 38.91 -15.02 14.66
CA ARG A 1002 39.41 -13.90 13.85
C ARG A 1002 39.97 -14.42 12.53
N PRO A 1003 39.65 -13.81 11.38
CA PRO A 1003 40.08 -14.30 10.08
C PRO A 1003 41.58 -14.07 9.85
N TYR A 1004 42.27 -15.10 9.36
CA TYR A 1004 43.70 -15.07 9.01
C TYR A 1004 43.86 -15.03 7.49
N MET A 1005 44.74 -14.15 6.98
CA MET A 1005 45.08 -14.10 5.55
C MET A 1005 46.47 -14.67 5.29
N GLN A 1006 46.54 -15.78 4.55
CA GLN A 1006 47.81 -16.42 4.21
C GLN A 1006 48.43 -15.74 2.97
N GLY A 1007 49.46 -14.92 3.17
CA GLY A 1007 50.24 -14.34 2.09
C GLY A 1007 51.07 -15.40 1.34
N ALA A 1008 51.36 -15.17 0.06
CA ALA A 1008 52.00 -16.11 -0.87
C ALA A 1008 53.47 -16.50 -0.56
N ARG A 1009 53.96 -16.26 0.66
CA ARG A 1009 55.26 -16.69 1.18
C ARG A 1009 55.22 -17.25 2.62
N GLY A 1010 54.05 -17.63 3.13
CA GLY A 1010 53.95 -18.52 4.29
C GLY A 1010 54.27 -17.93 5.67
N GLN A 1011 54.38 -16.62 5.81
CA GLN A 1011 54.31 -15.93 7.10
C GLN A 1011 53.13 -14.97 7.07
N GLY A 1012 52.14 -15.18 7.95
CA GLY A 1012 51.05 -14.24 8.16
C GLY A 1012 51.29 -13.40 9.41
N GLN A 1013 50.88 -12.14 9.37
CA GLN A 1013 50.85 -11.23 10.51
C GLN A 1013 49.40 -10.97 10.94
N GLU A 1014 49.20 -10.71 12.23
CA GLU A 1014 47.89 -10.40 12.81
C GLU A 1014 47.39 -9.02 12.37
N PHE A 1015 46.08 -8.91 12.14
CA PHE A 1015 45.44 -7.66 11.76
C PHE A 1015 44.86 -6.95 13.00
N SER A 1016 45.48 -5.85 13.43
CA SER A 1016 44.91 -5.02 14.49
C SER A 1016 43.82 -4.09 13.92
N ARG A 1017 42.69 -3.99 14.64
CA ARG A 1017 41.55 -3.14 14.25
C ARG A 1017 41.81 -1.70 14.73
N ALA A 1018 42.19 -0.80 13.83
CA ALA A 1018 42.09 0.64 14.10
C ALA A 1018 40.61 1.08 14.06
N LYS A 1019 40.02 1.37 15.23
CA LYS A 1019 38.70 2.04 15.30
C LYS A 1019 38.88 3.52 14.93
N LEU A 1020 38.35 3.95 13.80
CA LEU A 1020 38.18 5.38 13.48
C LEU A 1020 36.72 5.76 13.74
N TYR A 1021 36.48 6.76 14.59
CA TYR A 1021 35.13 7.30 14.82
C TYR A 1021 34.83 8.43 13.82
N PRO A 1022 33.56 8.64 13.39
CA PRO A 1022 33.24 9.52 12.25
C PRO A 1022 33.52 11.02 12.43
N HIS A 1023 33.94 11.48 13.62
CA HIS A 1023 34.09 12.90 13.97
C HIS A 1023 35.54 13.37 14.15
N GLN A 1024 36.55 12.50 13.97
CA GLN A 1024 37.96 12.91 14.01
C GLN A 1024 38.46 13.40 12.64
N ASN A 1025 38.33 14.71 12.41
CA ASN A 1025 39.11 15.38 11.36
C ASN A 1025 40.57 15.48 11.80
N MET A 1026 41.44 14.64 11.24
CA MET A 1026 42.89 14.76 11.45
C MET A 1026 43.45 15.95 10.67
N VAL A 1027 44.17 16.80 11.39
CA VAL A 1027 44.84 18.00 10.88
C VAL A 1027 46.34 17.72 10.81
N ALA A 1028 47.03 18.25 9.80
CA ALA A 1028 48.50 18.22 9.76
C ALA A 1028 49.11 19.26 10.71
N ASP A 1029 50.42 19.16 10.97
CA ASP A 1029 51.17 20.07 11.86
C ASP A 1029 51.15 21.55 11.41
N ASP A 1030 50.71 21.82 10.18
CA ASP A 1030 50.51 23.14 9.58
C ASP A 1030 49.07 23.69 9.70
N GLY A 1031 48.17 22.95 10.35
CA GLY A 1031 46.76 23.34 10.51
C GLY A 1031 45.84 22.96 9.34
N THR A 1032 46.32 22.26 8.31
CA THR A 1032 45.48 21.88 7.15
C THR A 1032 44.75 20.54 7.33
N PRO A 1033 43.47 20.42 6.93
CA PRO A 1033 42.69 19.19 7.08
C PRO A 1033 43.09 18.11 6.06
N LEU A 1034 43.38 16.89 6.54
CA LEU A 1034 43.89 15.80 5.71
C LEU A 1034 42.78 15.02 5.00
N THR A 1035 42.75 15.06 3.66
CA THR A 1035 41.80 14.28 2.86
C THR A 1035 42.11 12.78 2.83
N GLY A 1036 41.06 11.96 2.69
CA GLY A 1036 40.99 10.58 3.20
C GLY A 1036 42.06 9.57 2.75
N ARG A 1037 42.80 9.81 1.64
CA ARG A 1037 43.94 8.93 1.28
C ARG A 1037 45.20 9.23 2.09
N ARG A 1038 45.45 10.50 2.44
CA ARG A 1038 46.58 10.89 3.31
C ARG A 1038 46.31 10.52 4.77
N ALA A 1039 45.09 10.74 5.25
CA ALA A 1039 44.67 10.33 6.59
C ALA A 1039 44.88 8.82 6.85
N ARG A 1040 44.54 7.95 5.89
CA ARG A 1040 44.80 6.50 6.00
C ARG A 1040 46.29 6.15 6.06
N ILE A 1041 47.14 6.84 5.28
CA ILE A 1041 48.60 6.57 5.28
C ILE A 1041 49.21 7.03 6.61
N ALA A 1042 48.80 8.18 7.14
CA ALA A 1042 49.21 8.67 8.46
C ALA A 1042 48.77 7.70 9.58
N ALA A 1043 47.53 7.20 9.54
CA ALA A 1043 47.03 6.25 10.54
C ALA A 1043 47.77 4.90 10.51
N VAL A 1044 48.20 4.42 9.34
CA VAL A 1044 48.98 3.16 9.21
C VAL A 1044 50.42 3.35 9.72
N LEU A 1045 51.04 4.50 9.46
CA LEU A 1045 52.38 4.84 9.99
C LEU A 1045 52.35 5.04 11.51
N ALA A 1046 51.34 5.72 12.05
CA ALA A 1046 51.15 5.89 13.49
C ALA A 1046 50.86 4.57 14.23
N ALA A 1047 50.34 3.56 13.51
CA ALA A 1047 50.14 2.21 14.02
C ALA A 1047 51.38 1.29 13.87
N GLY A 1048 52.54 1.82 13.45
CA GLY A 1048 53.80 1.08 13.39
C GLY A 1048 53.98 0.17 12.17
N GLY A 1049 53.19 0.36 11.10
CA GLY A 1049 53.29 -0.43 9.87
C GLY A 1049 54.35 0.09 8.89
N ASP A 1050 55.32 -0.75 8.52
CA ASP A 1050 56.37 -0.42 7.55
C ASP A 1050 55.84 -0.34 6.10
N VAL A 1051 56.27 0.68 5.34
CA VAL A 1051 55.81 0.92 3.95
C VAL A 1051 56.99 0.81 2.96
N ALA A 1052 57.09 -0.34 2.29
CA ALA A 1052 58.10 -0.55 1.25
C ALA A 1052 57.79 0.24 -0.05
N PRO A 1053 58.82 0.80 -0.75
CA PRO A 1053 58.61 1.66 -1.91
C PRO A 1053 58.27 0.88 -3.19
N GLY A 1054 57.04 1.04 -3.69
CA GLY A 1054 56.56 0.39 -4.91
C GLY A 1054 57.21 0.94 -6.20
N LYS A 1055 57.74 0.05 -7.04
CA LYS A 1055 58.26 0.40 -8.39
C LYS A 1055 57.12 0.79 -9.34
N LYS A 1056 57.32 1.89 -10.08
CA LYS A 1056 56.38 2.35 -11.11
C LYS A 1056 56.33 1.37 -12.29
N HIS A 1057 55.13 0.94 -12.69
CA HIS A 1057 54.91 0.28 -13.98
C HIS A 1057 53.86 1.03 -14.81
N HIS A 1058 54.20 1.26 -16.08
CA HIS A 1058 53.41 2.07 -17.01
C HIS A 1058 52.10 1.37 -17.43
N LYS A 1059 51.01 2.14 -17.52
CA LYS A 1059 49.80 1.72 -18.26
C LYS A 1059 50.16 1.55 -19.74
N LYS A 1060 49.97 0.33 -20.27
CA LYS A 1060 49.83 0.08 -21.71
C LYS A 1060 48.37 -0.33 -21.98
N MET A 1061 47.71 0.29 -22.94
CA MET A 1061 46.36 -0.11 -23.36
C MET A 1061 46.36 -1.55 -23.87
N LYS A 1062 45.28 -2.30 -23.63
CA LYS A 1062 45.05 -3.61 -24.26
C LYS A 1062 43.69 -3.63 -24.94
N ARG A 1063 43.69 -4.12 -26.18
CA ARG A 1063 42.60 -4.05 -27.16
C ARG A 1063 41.39 -4.88 -26.72
N GLY A 1064 40.20 -4.48 -27.15
CA GLY A 1064 38.97 -5.25 -26.96
C GLY A 1064 39.04 -6.63 -27.62
N LYS A 1065 38.25 -7.57 -27.11
CA LYS A 1065 38.00 -8.86 -27.75
C LYS A 1065 36.63 -8.84 -28.43
N GLN A 1066 36.63 -8.97 -29.75
CA GLN A 1066 35.47 -9.53 -30.46
C GLN A 1066 35.16 -10.93 -29.91
N ARG A 1067 33.90 -11.34 -29.96
CA ARG A 1067 33.51 -12.74 -29.77
C ARG A 1067 32.75 -13.20 -31.01
N SER A 1068 33.35 -14.12 -31.75
CA SER A 1068 32.72 -14.87 -32.82
C SER A 1068 31.86 -15.99 -32.25
N GLY A 1069 30.77 -16.33 -32.91
CA GLY A 1069 29.90 -17.45 -32.56
C GLY A 1069 28.64 -17.45 -33.41
N LYS A 1070 28.68 -18.11 -34.57
CA LYS A 1070 27.56 -18.30 -35.49
C LYS A 1070 27.33 -19.81 -35.66
N GLY A 1071 26.07 -20.25 -35.55
CA GLY A 1071 25.61 -21.61 -35.86
C GLY A 1071 25.86 -22.66 -34.77
N TYR A 1072 24.79 -23.29 -34.29
CA TYR A 1072 24.15 -24.39 -35.03
C TYR A 1072 22.63 -24.23 -34.97
N ASP A 1073 21.96 -24.54 -36.07
CA ASP A 1073 20.52 -24.84 -36.12
C ASP A 1073 20.36 -26.37 -36.01
N ASP A 1074 19.36 -26.81 -35.24
CA ASP A 1074 18.42 -27.91 -35.51
C ASP A 1074 17.31 -27.86 -34.45
#